data_AF-A0A1V9YJH5-F1
#
_entry.id   AF-A0A1V9YJH5-F1
#
_cell.length_a   1.000
_cell.length_b   1.000
_cell.length_c   1.000
_cell.angle_alpha   90.00
_cell.angle_beta   90.00
_cell.angle_gamma   90.00
#
_symmetry.space_group_name_H-M   'P 1'
#
loop_
_entity.id
_entity.type
_entity.pdbx_description
1 polymer ?
#
loop_
_entity_poly.entity_id
_entity_poly.type
_entity_poly.pdbx_seq_one_letter_code
_entity_poly.pdbx_strand_id
1 'polypeptide(L)'
;MQFATDSRGAWQLLQYPLLTEVPSWTFFGSILLFDWIEGVREVVSFEGDTATLVLISDAYDPVHYTTSGADRTLEYATMYVWQLLAACNFAFIIAAAITCRAVVVDNGASRNFLFFNRLLGSVWIGRPFCFVRGLSAMAILSTAPLTLMRESTGSRLASIPRPLWMSILFTGEATWIVYVLQDVCLIIMNPGYPQVSLPVGSLTAWLLYLVIERFTTVAPEGSLDRRCTSQDMDAMVQCTSGELSIGCPHRVALLLAVAFASLLVQGSVDGYYRHCRKSMSMANRKELYLCRLSGALLSNSHEEDTAALCLSGVVTWTLRGQRHQFDIKTWTFLSHKVSAVRRPSAGLVPVSTARRWIDKFLAVAALLYIVGSITASISYVNMSRVNLANDFNWAGFNSTGTHVFLATWLYLQLALNATLLTSLAAPAVNLPQSFAAPFQTISPPLNYAARLQHTTFSTQLDEIVRGLRATDACDAPWIFTPYCYLDFQQTWPMANSAKRQQRCASMTTNGAVFLESLLRNVHADDWRACWGDAFQIAVADDLTTSASGAQWLEATLTPQPVAVAIEVAHWQRHGIRSYDTQWQNYKQLGILNSYDIVSCYGAHYPFTLQSQNGSFRVQTQSSWKMYWSLANDLAAVATNGSGMAGLSLLRTSARYAFANQSLQNIFERSNTLVSPLTQGFQLIRMVVGPFGSIDTVYIPVPSVLRRAVAELSNQLKATLRTSMDAQIAFMGLVPIQWVAPVPLTWLDMYASTAGGSPLCPYTAAVSPLDLGLPTFFSYSLPCNTNAPYVAALNPTMDEFVIAAAFARPDDASRVCALAPPNAGTCSRYLPPIQLFAATYLTPPPAAIRDATTALKIELMSYLQVNATTPVVLRRLRLLEEPDFEMYSWLYLLDWVLGLREVVSFEGDAGTIKLLSELQKTLPQQIETWQVATNVALYARVGVLYITFVMIGVASVTSVYMVWSRGAFQWLNMLELCRVGGIVWVGRPLLLLRSMTALSVLSTAAVSLEYDGAISYFQEARAPWYTTVLAAGEVTWLVAVVNDVAMAVTQEYTGEYATINSILVWSTVALLSLVSPVTHAVSLAQTCHLEQVDFQMTCQSGTIVIGQPTRYLCLVGIVVSWNLTCYWVCRWRRQRPPASPVNSPLLSCGATYLFEHSMRTYVGVYYLDRASAVLTGLLSYRLGYVVYVFDIKLWRCFALQAPPNAPTWAPPLRHALPLMQEIN
;
A
#
# COMPACT_ATOMS: atom_id res chain seq x y z
N MET A 1 -25.89 37.66 18.50
CA MET A 1 -25.69 39.10 18.21
C MET A 1 -26.24 39.37 16.83
N GLN A 2 -26.97 40.46 16.64
CA GLN A 2 -27.45 40.89 15.32
C GLN A 2 -27.43 42.41 15.22
N PHE A 3 -27.20 42.93 14.03
CA PHE A 3 -27.43 44.34 13.72
C PHE A 3 -28.88 44.50 13.28
N ALA A 4 -29.61 45.43 13.88
CA ALA A 4 -30.99 45.72 13.50
C ALA A 4 -31.20 47.23 13.46
N THR A 5 -32.14 47.69 12.63
CA THR A 5 -32.58 49.09 12.66
C THR A 5 -33.83 49.20 13.52
N ASP A 6 -33.87 50.19 14.41
CA ASP A 6 -35.09 50.51 15.13
C ASP A 6 -36.15 51.14 14.21
N SER A 7 -37.34 51.42 14.74
CA SER A 7 -38.45 52.03 13.98
C SER A 7 -38.15 53.45 13.46
N ARG A 8 -37.03 54.05 13.87
CA ARG A 8 -36.53 55.35 13.40
C ARG A 8 -35.38 55.20 12.40
N GLY A 9 -35.02 53.97 12.03
CA GLY A 9 -33.91 53.67 11.11
C GLY A 9 -32.52 53.74 11.74
N ALA A 10 -32.41 53.87 13.06
CA ALA A 10 -31.11 53.88 13.73
C ALA A 10 -30.60 52.45 13.93
N TRP A 11 -29.38 52.18 13.51
CA TRP A 11 -28.72 50.89 13.74
C TRP A 11 -28.48 50.68 15.23
N GLN A 12 -28.94 49.55 15.73
CA GLN A 12 -28.74 49.06 17.08
C GLN A 12 -28.07 47.69 17.04
N LEU A 13 -27.23 47.45 18.04
CA LEU A 13 -26.62 46.16 18.26
C LEU A 13 -27.48 45.34 19.22
N LEU A 14 -28.15 44.32 18.70
CA LEU A 14 -28.95 43.40 19.50
C LEU A 14 -28.06 42.28 20.04
N GLN A 15 -28.16 42.07 21.35
CA GLN A 15 -27.50 41.00 22.07
C GLN A 15 -28.55 40.22 22.84
N TYR A 16 -28.45 38.90 22.83
CA TYR A 16 -29.35 38.04 23.56
C TYR A 16 -28.54 36.91 24.21
N PRO A 17 -28.68 36.65 25.53
CA PRO A 17 -27.96 35.59 26.19
C PRO A 17 -28.42 34.21 25.68
N LEU A 18 -27.51 33.24 25.56
CA LEU A 18 -27.89 31.87 25.20
C LEU A 18 -28.76 31.23 26.30
N LEU A 19 -28.46 31.52 27.56
CA LEU A 19 -29.22 31.02 28.72
C LEU A 19 -29.97 32.20 29.35
N THR A 20 -31.30 32.13 29.37
CA THR A 20 -32.17 33.11 30.03
C THR A 20 -33.19 32.42 30.93
N GLU A 21 -33.89 33.19 31.76
CA GLU A 21 -35.02 32.67 32.55
C GLU A 21 -36.26 32.33 31.70
N VAL A 22 -36.23 32.65 30.39
CA VAL A 22 -37.35 32.40 29.46
C VAL A 22 -37.20 30.99 28.85
N PRO A 23 -38.08 30.03 29.20
CA PRO A 23 -37.89 28.62 28.85
C PRO A 23 -37.83 28.34 27.34
N SER A 24 -38.52 29.15 26.53
CA SER A 24 -38.63 28.95 25.08
C SER A 24 -37.33 29.20 24.32
N TRP A 25 -36.49 30.14 24.76
CA TRP A 25 -35.18 30.38 24.14
C TRP A 25 -34.10 29.46 24.70
N THR A 26 -34.17 29.15 25.99
CA THR A 26 -33.17 28.31 26.68
C THR A 26 -33.03 26.92 26.06
N PHE A 27 -34.09 26.40 25.42
CA PHE A 27 -34.00 25.18 24.58
C PHE A 27 -32.99 25.34 23.43
N PHE A 28 -33.13 26.39 22.61
CA PHE A 28 -32.21 26.67 21.50
C PHE A 28 -30.81 27.03 22.00
N GLY A 29 -30.72 27.82 23.07
CA GLY A 29 -29.44 28.13 23.71
C GLY A 29 -28.70 26.88 24.20
N SER A 30 -29.42 25.89 24.72
CA SER A 30 -28.83 24.61 25.14
C SER A 30 -28.33 23.79 23.95
N ILE A 31 -29.04 23.80 22.82
CA ILE A 31 -28.57 23.18 21.57
C ILE A 31 -27.29 23.85 21.08
N LEU A 32 -27.26 25.19 21.05
CA LEU A 32 -26.08 25.95 20.64
C LEU A 32 -24.88 25.69 21.56
N LEU A 33 -25.09 25.52 22.87
CA LEU A 33 -24.03 25.12 23.80
C LEU A 33 -23.58 23.67 23.57
N PHE A 34 -24.49 22.77 23.21
CA PHE A 34 -24.15 21.39 22.84
C PHE A 34 -23.28 21.35 21.57
N ASP A 35 -23.65 22.11 20.54
CA ASP A 35 -22.86 22.28 19.32
C ASP A 35 -21.45 22.83 19.62
N TRP A 36 -21.33 23.75 20.57
CA TRP A 36 -20.02 24.25 21.02
C TRP A 36 -19.18 23.17 21.70
N ILE A 37 -19.80 22.32 22.53
CA ILE A 37 -19.13 21.18 23.18
C ILE A 37 -18.68 20.14 22.15
N GLU A 38 -19.50 19.87 21.11
CA GLU A 38 -19.14 18.98 20.00
C GLU A 38 -18.08 19.58 19.06
N GLY A 39 -17.80 20.87 19.16
CA GLY A 39 -16.86 21.59 18.28
C GLY A 39 -17.45 21.96 16.91
N VAL A 40 -18.77 21.88 16.76
CA VAL A 40 -19.50 22.35 15.57
C VAL A 40 -19.54 23.88 15.53
N ARG A 41 -19.57 24.52 16.71
CA ARG A 41 -19.49 25.97 16.90
C ARG A 41 -18.31 26.30 17.82
N GLU A 42 -17.87 27.55 17.77
CA GLU A 42 -16.87 28.10 18.67
C GLU A 42 -17.47 29.28 19.45
N VAL A 43 -17.00 29.52 20.67
CA VAL A 43 -17.34 30.72 21.43
C VAL A 43 -16.09 31.59 21.54
N VAL A 44 -16.20 32.83 21.10
CA VAL A 44 -15.11 33.80 21.07
C VAL A 44 -15.48 35.00 21.93
N SER A 45 -14.54 35.43 22.78
CA SER A 45 -14.63 36.69 23.52
C SER A 45 -13.94 37.79 22.72
N PHE A 46 -14.70 38.78 22.27
CA PHE A 46 -14.18 39.99 21.65
C PHE A 46 -14.05 41.06 22.73
N GLU A 47 -12.82 41.33 23.15
CA GLU A 47 -12.50 42.32 24.18
C GLU A 47 -12.06 43.62 23.53
N GLY A 48 -12.79 44.70 23.78
CA GLY A 48 -12.41 46.05 23.40
C GLY A 48 -12.55 47.02 24.56
N ASP A 49 -12.01 48.23 24.39
CA ASP A 49 -11.95 49.25 25.45
C ASP A 49 -13.33 49.67 25.98
N THR A 50 -14.40 49.47 25.19
CA THR A 50 -15.77 49.86 25.54
C THR A 50 -16.59 48.71 26.14
N ALA A 51 -16.44 47.49 25.62
CA ALA A 51 -17.23 46.33 26.04
C ALA A 51 -16.55 45.02 25.65
N THR A 52 -16.89 43.97 26.37
CA THR A 52 -16.53 42.59 26.05
C THR A 52 -17.75 41.86 25.51
N LEU A 53 -17.64 41.27 24.33
CA LEU A 53 -18.71 40.51 23.68
C LEU A 53 -18.33 39.04 23.58
N VAL A 54 -19.02 38.19 24.34
CA VAL A 54 -18.86 36.73 24.24
C VAL A 54 -19.90 36.19 23.27
N LEU A 55 -19.46 35.71 22.12
CA LEU A 55 -20.32 35.34 21.00
C LEU A 55 -20.07 33.90 20.58
N ILE A 56 -21.15 33.18 20.27
CA ILE A 56 -21.05 31.87 19.62
C ILE A 56 -21.05 32.05 18.10
N SER A 57 -20.21 31.29 17.41
CA SER A 57 -20.09 31.28 15.95
C SER A 57 -21.31 30.64 15.28
N ASP A 58 -21.37 30.74 13.96
CA ASP A 58 -22.23 29.83 13.21
C ASP A 58 -21.69 28.40 13.25
N ALA A 59 -22.53 27.41 12.92
CA ALA A 59 -22.08 26.03 12.77
C ALA A 59 -21.13 25.94 11.58
N TYR A 60 -19.92 25.42 11.80
CA TYR A 60 -18.97 25.17 10.72
C TYR A 60 -19.36 23.91 9.97
N ASP A 61 -19.22 23.93 8.64
CA ASP A 61 -19.34 22.71 7.85
C ASP A 61 -18.23 21.73 8.26
N PRO A 62 -18.57 20.46 8.57
CA PRO A 62 -17.56 19.49 8.96
C PRO A 62 -16.58 19.24 7.81
N VAL A 63 -15.29 19.37 8.07
CA VAL A 63 -14.26 18.94 7.13
C VAL A 63 -14.28 17.41 7.10
N HIS A 64 -14.92 16.84 6.08
CA HIS A 64 -14.95 15.40 5.87
C HIS A 64 -13.55 14.91 5.49
N TYR A 65 -12.79 14.45 6.48
CA TYR A 65 -11.58 13.68 6.21
C TYR A 65 -12.02 12.32 5.67
N THR A 66 -11.61 12.01 4.45
CA THR A 66 -11.73 10.65 3.94
C THR A 66 -10.88 9.77 4.84
N THR A 67 -11.49 8.88 5.62
CA THR A 67 -10.77 7.73 6.16
C THR A 67 -10.31 6.93 4.94
N SER A 68 -9.04 7.14 4.62
CA SER A 68 -8.30 6.68 3.46
C SER A 68 -8.66 5.23 3.07
N GLY A 69 -9.20 5.03 1.86
CA GLY A 69 -9.17 3.79 1.08
C GLY A 69 -9.30 2.44 1.81
N ALA A 70 -10.09 2.37 2.88
CA ALA A 70 -10.06 1.29 3.88
C ALA A 70 -10.39 -0.11 3.34
N ASP A 71 -10.89 -0.22 2.11
CA ASP A 71 -11.26 -1.49 1.50
C ASP A 71 -10.08 -2.23 0.83
N ARG A 72 -8.89 -1.64 0.65
CA ARG A 72 -7.88 -2.24 -0.27
C ARG A 72 -6.63 -2.87 0.32
N THR A 73 -6.28 -2.68 1.60
CA THR A 73 -4.94 -3.09 2.08
C THR A 73 -4.91 -3.97 3.33
N LEU A 74 -6.01 -4.11 4.07
CA LEU A 74 -6.04 -4.99 5.25
C LEU A 74 -6.06 -6.50 4.90
N GLU A 75 -6.31 -6.86 3.63
CA GLU A 75 -6.49 -8.26 3.20
C GLU A 75 -5.18 -9.05 3.00
N TYR A 76 -4.04 -8.39 2.75
CA TYR A 76 -2.84 -9.12 2.32
C TYR A 76 -2.22 -9.98 3.43
N ALA A 77 -2.21 -9.51 4.69
CA ALA A 77 -1.61 -10.24 5.81
C ALA A 77 -2.36 -11.54 6.15
N THR A 78 -3.69 -11.47 6.16
CA THR A 78 -4.58 -12.62 6.35
C THR A 78 -4.48 -13.57 5.17
N MET A 79 -4.22 -13.07 3.95
CA MET A 79 -4.03 -13.91 2.77
C MET A 79 -2.82 -14.86 2.87
N TYR A 80 -1.68 -14.45 3.43
CA TYR A 80 -0.52 -15.36 3.57
C TYR A 80 -0.70 -16.41 4.67
N VAL A 81 -1.28 -16.03 5.81
CA VAL A 81 -1.67 -17.00 6.85
C VAL A 81 -2.70 -17.97 6.29
N TRP A 82 -3.65 -17.46 5.50
CA TRP A 82 -4.61 -18.28 4.77
C TRP A 82 -3.92 -19.23 3.78
N GLN A 83 -2.95 -18.78 2.99
CA GLN A 83 -2.19 -19.65 2.07
C GLN A 83 -1.41 -20.74 2.82
N LEU A 84 -0.82 -20.42 3.97
CA LEU A 84 -0.11 -21.40 4.80
C LEU A 84 -1.05 -22.42 5.44
N LEU A 85 -2.21 -21.96 5.92
CA LEU A 85 -3.28 -22.84 6.42
C LEU A 85 -3.89 -23.67 5.28
N ALA A 86 -4.05 -23.12 4.09
CA ALA A 86 -4.52 -23.80 2.89
C ALA A 86 -3.54 -24.88 2.45
N ALA A 87 -2.22 -24.62 2.48
CA ALA A 87 -1.20 -25.62 2.21
C ALA A 87 -1.21 -26.76 3.25
N CYS A 88 -1.36 -26.43 4.54
CA CYS A 88 -1.57 -27.43 5.60
C CYS A 88 -2.84 -28.27 5.34
N ASN A 89 -3.94 -27.63 4.96
CA ASN A 89 -5.20 -28.30 4.65
C ASN A 89 -5.12 -29.15 3.37
N PHE A 90 -4.37 -28.70 2.37
CA PHE A 90 -4.10 -29.49 1.16
C PHE A 90 -3.31 -30.76 1.50
N ALA A 91 -2.28 -30.66 2.37
CA ALA A 91 -1.57 -31.81 2.89
C ALA A 91 -2.51 -32.76 3.68
N PHE A 92 -3.42 -32.20 4.49
CA PHE A 92 -4.48 -32.97 5.16
C PHE A 92 -5.34 -33.75 4.15
N ILE A 93 -5.81 -33.09 3.09
CA ILE A 93 -6.67 -33.70 2.06
C ILE A 93 -5.93 -34.80 1.32
N ILE A 94 -4.67 -34.59 0.93
CA ILE A 94 -3.86 -35.62 0.26
C ILE A 94 -3.70 -36.83 1.18
N ALA A 95 -3.31 -36.62 2.43
CA ALA A 95 -3.07 -37.74 3.33
C ALA A 95 -4.38 -38.45 3.72
N ALA A 96 -5.49 -37.70 3.84
CA ALA A 96 -6.84 -38.27 3.97
C ALA A 96 -7.19 -39.13 2.75
N ALA A 97 -6.98 -38.63 1.53
CA ALA A 97 -7.28 -39.37 0.30
C ALA A 97 -6.45 -40.65 0.16
N ILE A 98 -5.15 -40.60 0.49
CA ILE A 98 -4.27 -41.78 0.50
C ILE A 98 -4.73 -42.79 1.55
N THR A 99 -5.09 -42.34 2.76
CA THR A 99 -5.54 -43.21 3.85
C THR A 99 -6.92 -43.81 3.56
N CYS A 100 -7.86 -43.04 2.98
CA CYS A 100 -9.17 -43.53 2.55
C CYS A 100 -9.03 -44.57 1.44
N ARG A 101 -8.15 -44.35 0.46
CA ARG A 101 -7.83 -45.35 -0.57
C ARG A 101 -7.31 -46.65 0.06
N ALA A 102 -6.36 -46.55 0.98
CA ALA A 102 -5.78 -47.71 1.67
C ALA A 102 -6.87 -48.56 2.35
N VAL A 103 -7.90 -47.92 2.92
CA VAL A 103 -8.97 -48.64 3.63
C VAL A 103 -9.97 -49.28 2.68
N VAL A 104 -10.36 -48.57 1.62
CA VAL A 104 -11.34 -49.07 0.65
C VAL A 104 -10.74 -50.19 -0.22
N VAL A 105 -9.46 -50.10 -0.55
CA VAL A 105 -8.80 -51.04 -1.48
C VAL A 105 -8.14 -52.21 -0.76
N ASP A 106 -7.56 -52.00 0.42
CA ASP A 106 -6.73 -53.01 1.10
C ASP A 106 -7.35 -53.57 2.41
N ASN A 107 -8.64 -53.34 2.69
CA ASN A 107 -9.36 -53.82 3.89
C ASN A 107 -8.73 -53.41 5.24
N GLY A 108 -8.25 -52.17 5.35
CA GLY A 108 -7.65 -51.63 6.59
C GLY A 108 -8.63 -51.53 7.78
N ALA A 109 -8.11 -51.58 9.02
CA ALA A 109 -8.94 -51.58 10.22
C ALA A 109 -9.58 -50.20 10.47
N SER A 110 -10.91 -50.13 10.39
CA SER A 110 -11.69 -48.88 10.54
C SER A 110 -11.49 -48.16 11.88
N ARG A 111 -11.11 -48.90 12.94
CA ARG A 111 -10.86 -48.37 14.29
C ARG A 111 -9.68 -47.39 14.34
N ASN A 112 -8.71 -47.51 13.44
CA ASN A 112 -7.52 -46.65 13.40
C ASN A 112 -7.84 -45.20 12.95
N PHE A 113 -8.96 -44.96 12.26
CA PHE A 113 -9.40 -43.61 11.86
C PHE A 113 -9.80 -42.69 13.01
N LEU A 114 -10.19 -43.25 14.16
CA LEU A 114 -10.56 -42.44 15.34
C LEU A 114 -9.40 -41.57 15.84
N PHE A 115 -8.16 -41.89 15.43
CA PHE A 115 -6.94 -41.16 15.78
C PHE A 115 -6.36 -40.32 14.62
N PHE A 116 -7.10 -40.17 13.51
CA PHE A 116 -6.65 -39.53 12.27
C PHE A 116 -6.00 -38.15 12.52
N ASN A 117 -6.73 -37.21 13.13
CA ASN A 117 -6.23 -35.85 13.35
C ASN A 117 -4.92 -35.81 14.14
N ARG A 118 -4.81 -36.64 15.19
CA ARG A 118 -3.65 -36.69 16.07
C ARG A 118 -2.40 -37.21 15.36
N LEU A 119 -2.57 -38.32 14.63
CA LEU A 119 -1.46 -38.98 13.92
C LEU A 119 -1.01 -38.13 12.73
N LEU A 120 -1.96 -37.57 11.97
CA LEU A 120 -1.63 -36.76 10.81
C LEU A 120 -0.91 -35.46 11.17
N GLY A 121 -1.40 -34.75 12.20
CA GLY A 121 -0.77 -33.51 12.66
C GLY A 121 0.67 -33.71 13.12
N SER A 122 0.94 -34.77 13.88
CA SER A 122 2.28 -35.08 14.39
C SER A 122 3.24 -35.57 13.29
N VAL A 123 2.77 -36.40 12.35
CA VAL A 123 3.62 -37.10 11.39
C VAL A 123 3.76 -36.39 10.04
N TRP A 124 2.68 -35.83 9.49
CA TRP A 124 2.66 -35.28 8.12
C TRP A 124 2.88 -33.77 8.07
N ILE A 125 2.41 -33.05 9.09
CA ILE A 125 2.45 -31.58 9.15
C ILE A 125 3.59 -31.11 10.05
N GLY A 126 3.73 -31.77 11.20
CA GLY A 126 4.73 -31.47 12.20
C GLY A 126 4.18 -30.64 13.37
N ARG A 127 4.81 -30.83 14.53
CA ARG A 127 4.42 -30.21 15.80
C ARG A 127 4.44 -28.66 15.78
N PRO A 128 5.43 -27.98 15.16
CA PRO A 128 5.45 -26.51 15.11
C PRO A 128 4.22 -25.91 14.39
N PHE A 129 3.83 -26.47 13.25
CA PHE A 129 2.66 -25.98 12.49
C PHE A 129 1.35 -26.28 13.21
N CYS A 130 1.22 -27.43 13.88
CA CYS A 130 0.07 -27.72 14.74
C CYS A 130 -0.02 -26.74 15.92
N PHE A 131 1.11 -26.39 16.53
CA PHE A 131 1.17 -25.42 17.61
C PHE A 131 0.75 -24.01 17.15
N VAL A 132 1.26 -23.55 16.00
CA VAL A 132 0.85 -22.27 15.40
C VAL A 132 -0.65 -22.27 15.09
N ARG A 133 -1.17 -23.32 14.45
CA ARG A 133 -2.60 -23.46 14.13
C ARG A 133 -3.48 -23.37 15.38
N GLY A 134 -3.12 -24.07 16.45
CA GLY A 134 -3.85 -24.00 17.72
C GLY A 134 -3.74 -22.64 18.42
N LEU A 135 -2.57 -22.00 18.38
CA LEU A 135 -2.39 -20.66 18.96
C LEU A 135 -3.19 -19.60 18.19
N SER A 136 -3.23 -19.67 16.86
CA SER A 136 -4.06 -18.79 16.04
C SER A 136 -5.55 -18.93 16.40
N ALA A 137 -6.02 -20.17 16.60
CA ALA A 137 -7.39 -20.41 17.05
C ALA A 137 -7.64 -19.86 18.48
N MET A 138 -6.70 -20.02 19.41
CA MET A 138 -6.81 -19.41 20.75
C MET A 138 -6.83 -17.88 20.70
N ALA A 139 -6.04 -17.26 19.82
CA ALA A 139 -6.06 -15.82 19.61
C ALA A 139 -7.42 -15.36 19.07
N ILE A 140 -7.99 -16.06 18.08
CA ILE A 140 -9.34 -15.78 17.57
C ILE A 140 -10.38 -15.92 18.71
N LEU A 141 -10.35 -17.02 19.46
CA LEU A 141 -11.24 -17.22 20.62
C LEU A 141 -11.04 -16.17 21.73
N SER A 142 -9.91 -15.45 21.73
CA SER A 142 -9.58 -14.40 22.68
C SER A 142 -9.84 -12.98 22.17
N THR A 143 -10.47 -12.85 20.99
CA THR A 143 -10.88 -11.56 20.39
C THR A 143 -12.41 -11.44 20.33
N ALA A 144 -12.91 -10.21 20.52
CA ALA A 144 -14.33 -9.91 20.46
C ALA A 144 -14.85 -9.93 19.00
N PRO A 145 -15.93 -10.68 18.68
CA PRO A 145 -16.57 -10.65 17.37
C PRO A 145 -17.42 -9.39 17.19
N LEU A 146 -16.85 -8.36 16.56
CA LEU A 146 -17.53 -7.09 16.29
C LEU A 146 -18.16 -7.07 14.90
N THR A 147 -19.38 -6.54 14.81
CA THR A 147 -20.07 -6.27 13.55
C THR A 147 -20.74 -4.90 13.59
N LEU A 148 -20.73 -4.19 12.47
CA LEU A 148 -21.45 -2.92 12.35
C LEU A 148 -22.92 -3.22 12.02
N MET A 149 -23.82 -2.91 12.94
CA MET A 149 -25.26 -3.01 12.72
C MET A 149 -25.82 -1.63 12.38
N ARG A 150 -26.67 -1.57 11.36
CA ARG A 150 -27.42 -0.37 10.97
C ARG A 150 -28.84 -0.49 11.49
N GLU A 151 -29.22 0.39 12.41
CA GLU A 151 -30.59 0.57 12.88
C GLU A 151 -31.18 1.82 12.22
N SER A 152 -32.51 2.01 12.26
CA SER A 152 -33.18 3.15 11.60
C SER A 152 -32.73 4.53 12.09
N THR A 153 -32.11 4.60 13.27
CA THR A 153 -31.65 5.83 13.93
C THR A 153 -30.12 6.00 13.96
N GLY A 154 -29.35 5.03 13.48
CA GLY A 154 -27.88 5.12 13.51
C GLY A 154 -27.16 3.79 13.27
N SER A 155 -25.83 3.84 13.26
CA SER A 155 -24.98 2.65 13.18
C SER A 155 -24.31 2.40 14.53
N ARG A 156 -24.27 1.15 14.99
CA ARG A 156 -23.56 0.77 16.21
C ARG A 156 -22.73 -0.49 16.02
N LEU A 157 -21.59 -0.56 16.71
CA LEU A 157 -20.83 -1.80 16.82
C LEU A 157 -21.53 -2.72 17.81
N ALA A 158 -21.97 -3.88 17.34
CA ALA A 158 -22.55 -4.93 18.16
C ALA A 158 -21.58 -6.10 18.26
N SER A 159 -21.32 -6.53 19.50
CA SER A 159 -20.65 -7.81 19.77
C SER A 159 -21.67 -8.92 19.57
N ILE A 160 -21.58 -9.65 18.45
CA ILE A 160 -22.47 -10.79 18.18
C ILE A 160 -21.73 -12.07 18.59
N PRO A 161 -22.25 -12.86 19.55
CA PRO A 161 -21.65 -14.14 19.88
C PRO A 161 -21.57 -15.03 18.63
N ARG A 162 -20.42 -15.68 18.45
CA ARG A 162 -20.20 -16.57 17.30
C ARG A 162 -21.28 -17.66 17.26
N PRO A 163 -21.77 -18.03 16.06
CA PRO A 163 -22.73 -19.13 15.94
C PRO A 163 -22.08 -20.42 16.44
N LEU A 164 -22.90 -21.32 16.99
CA LEU A 164 -22.43 -22.53 17.69
C LEU A 164 -21.46 -23.36 16.83
N TRP A 165 -21.71 -23.48 15.53
CA TRP A 165 -20.86 -24.25 14.61
C TRP A 165 -19.47 -23.63 14.44
N MET A 166 -19.35 -22.29 14.43
CA MET A 166 -18.04 -21.61 14.39
C MET A 166 -17.29 -21.79 15.70
N SER A 167 -17.99 -21.69 16.85
CA SER A 167 -17.38 -21.97 18.15
C SER A 167 -16.88 -23.40 18.23
N ILE A 168 -17.65 -24.38 17.74
CA ILE A 168 -17.22 -25.79 17.65
C ILE A 168 -15.96 -25.93 16.79
N LEU A 169 -15.91 -25.25 15.64
CA LEU A 169 -14.76 -25.28 14.73
C LEU A 169 -13.51 -24.68 15.40
N PHE A 170 -13.58 -23.43 15.88
CA PHE A 170 -12.41 -22.75 16.46
C PHE A 170 -11.92 -23.40 17.76
N THR A 171 -12.83 -23.88 18.60
CA THR A 171 -12.43 -24.64 19.80
C THR A 171 -11.82 -25.99 19.42
N GLY A 172 -12.29 -26.64 18.35
CA GLY A 172 -11.66 -27.80 17.73
C GLY A 172 -10.24 -27.50 17.26
N GLU A 173 -10.04 -26.38 16.56
CA GLU A 173 -8.72 -25.93 16.14
C GLU A 173 -7.79 -25.60 17.33
N ALA A 174 -8.31 -25.02 18.41
CA ALA A 174 -7.51 -24.78 19.62
C ALA A 174 -6.99 -26.09 20.26
N THR A 175 -7.64 -27.23 20.03
CA THR A 175 -7.19 -28.54 20.58
C THR A 175 -5.86 -29.03 20.01
N TRP A 176 -5.38 -28.48 18.88
CA TRP A 176 -4.07 -28.84 18.33
C TRP A 176 -2.93 -28.61 19.34
N ILE A 177 -3.03 -27.58 20.20
CA ILE A 177 -2.06 -27.35 21.28
C ILE A 177 -2.04 -28.52 22.26
N VAL A 178 -3.20 -29.06 22.61
CA VAL A 178 -3.31 -30.22 23.50
C VAL A 178 -2.65 -31.45 22.87
N TYR A 179 -2.84 -31.67 21.56
CA TYR A 179 -2.16 -32.78 20.87
C TYR A 179 -0.64 -32.63 20.91
N VAL A 180 -0.12 -31.43 20.69
CA VAL A 180 1.33 -31.15 20.78
C VAL A 180 1.84 -31.40 22.20
N LEU A 181 1.17 -30.87 23.22
CA LEU A 181 1.55 -31.06 24.62
C LEU A 181 1.51 -32.54 25.03
N GLN A 182 0.47 -33.27 24.61
CA GLN A 182 0.34 -34.70 24.86
C GLN A 182 1.50 -35.48 24.22
N ASP A 183 1.87 -35.16 22.98
CA ASP A 183 2.97 -35.82 22.28
C ASP A 183 4.34 -35.54 22.94
N VAL A 184 4.55 -34.33 23.47
CA VAL A 184 5.71 -34.00 24.32
C VAL A 184 5.70 -34.83 25.61
N CYS A 185 4.56 -34.90 26.29
CA CYS A 185 4.42 -35.64 27.55
C CYS A 185 4.59 -37.17 27.36
N LEU A 186 4.28 -37.74 26.19
CA LEU A 186 4.44 -39.18 25.90
C LEU A 186 5.89 -39.69 25.94
N ILE A 187 6.87 -38.79 25.87
CA ILE A 187 8.29 -39.12 26.07
C ILE A 187 8.58 -39.39 27.55
N ILE A 188 8.02 -38.54 28.42
CA ILE A 188 8.31 -38.51 29.86
C ILE A 188 7.38 -39.47 30.62
N MET A 189 6.09 -39.43 30.27
CA MET A 189 5.04 -40.24 30.85
C MET A 189 4.81 -41.44 29.93
N ASN A 190 4.94 -42.66 30.44
CA ASN A 190 4.67 -43.88 29.70
C ASN A 190 3.25 -44.39 30.04
N PRO A 191 2.17 -43.89 29.40
CA PRO A 191 0.79 -44.24 29.75
C PRO A 191 0.52 -45.73 29.60
N GLY A 192 -0.28 -46.29 30.51
CA GLY A 192 -0.65 -47.71 30.48
C GLY A 192 -1.76 -47.99 29.46
N TYR A 193 -2.66 -47.02 29.23
CA TYR A 193 -3.79 -47.13 28.29
C TYR A 193 -3.94 -45.86 27.42
N PRO A 194 -2.93 -45.51 26.59
CA PRO A 194 -2.93 -44.30 25.76
C PRO A 194 -4.14 -44.19 24.81
N GLN A 195 -4.66 -45.32 24.33
CA GLN A 195 -5.84 -45.37 23.45
C GLN A 195 -7.12 -44.81 24.10
N VAL A 196 -7.16 -44.72 25.44
CA VAL A 196 -8.31 -44.20 26.20
C VAL A 196 -7.96 -42.88 26.88
N SER A 197 -6.80 -42.78 27.53
CA SER A 197 -6.44 -41.59 28.31
C SER A 197 -6.17 -40.35 27.45
N LEU A 198 -5.55 -40.49 26.27
CA LEU A 198 -5.26 -39.36 25.36
C LEU A 198 -6.54 -38.74 24.76
N PRO A 199 -7.49 -39.53 24.19
CA PRO A 199 -8.81 -39.02 23.76
C PRO A 199 -9.56 -38.28 24.85
N VAL A 200 -9.62 -38.84 26.06
CA VAL A 200 -10.35 -38.24 27.18
C VAL A 200 -9.75 -36.89 27.56
N GLY A 201 -8.41 -36.77 27.65
CA GLY A 201 -7.75 -35.50 27.94
C GLY A 201 -8.02 -34.40 26.91
N SER A 202 -8.07 -34.72 25.62
CA SER A 202 -8.38 -33.68 24.62
C SER A 202 -9.87 -33.40 24.49
N LEU A 203 -10.72 -34.40 24.74
CA LEU A 203 -12.17 -34.19 24.79
C LEU A 203 -12.53 -33.26 25.95
N THR A 204 -11.90 -33.42 27.12
CA THR A 204 -12.12 -32.53 28.27
C THR A 204 -11.62 -31.12 27.97
N ALA A 205 -10.43 -30.97 27.36
CA ALA A 205 -9.95 -29.65 26.94
C ALA A 205 -10.88 -28.98 25.92
N TRP A 206 -11.33 -29.72 24.90
CA TRP A 206 -12.26 -29.23 23.88
C TRP A 206 -13.60 -28.79 24.48
N LEU A 207 -14.18 -29.61 25.36
CA LEU A 207 -15.42 -29.27 26.05
C LEU A 207 -15.24 -28.04 26.94
N LEU A 208 -14.13 -27.93 27.67
CA LEU A 208 -13.83 -26.75 28.48
C LEU A 208 -13.63 -25.51 27.62
N TYR A 209 -12.96 -25.61 26.47
CA TYR A 209 -12.86 -24.50 25.51
C TYR A 209 -14.22 -24.07 24.99
N LEU A 210 -15.09 -25.02 24.64
CA LEU A 210 -16.44 -24.74 24.17
C LEU A 210 -17.32 -24.10 25.25
N VAL A 211 -17.21 -24.57 26.50
CA VAL A 211 -17.89 -23.98 27.66
C VAL A 211 -17.39 -22.57 27.92
N ILE A 212 -16.07 -22.37 27.98
CA ILE A 212 -15.47 -21.04 28.16
C ILE A 212 -15.92 -20.11 27.04
N GLU A 213 -15.86 -20.53 25.77
CA GLU A 213 -16.30 -19.71 24.64
C GLU A 213 -17.80 -19.38 24.71
N ARG A 214 -18.64 -20.33 25.17
CA ARG A 214 -20.08 -20.14 25.20
C ARG A 214 -20.56 -19.26 26.36
N PHE A 215 -19.91 -19.35 27.52
CA PHE A 215 -20.36 -18.71 28.76
C PHE A 215 -19.54 -17.48 29.14
N THR A 216 -18.33 -17.33 28.60
CA THR A 216 -17.53 -16.11 28.77
C THR A 216 -17.28 -15.53 27.39
N THR A 217 -17.79 -14.34 27.09
CA THR A 217 -17.50 -13.64 25.83
C THR A 217 -16.47 -12.54 26.07
N VAL A 218 -15.57 -12.32 25.12
CA VAL A 218 -14.66 -11.17 25.17
C VAL A 218 -15.45 -9.94 24.74
N ALA A 219 -15.52 -8.94 25.61
CA ALA A 219 -16.08 -7.64 25.28
C ALA A 219 -14.95 -6.71 24.80
N PRO A 220 -15.22 -5.82 23.81
CA PRO A 220 -14.30 -4.74 23.49
C PRO A 220 -14.29 -3.71 24.62
N GLU A 221 -13.12 -3.27 25.03
CA GLU A 221 -12.94 -2.20 26.02
C GLU A 221 -12.30 -1.00 25.32
N GLY A 222 -12.91 0.18 25.46
CA GLY A 222 -12.38 1.42 24.90
C GLY A 222 -12.21 2.44 26.00
N SER A 223 -11.05 3.09 26.07
CA SER A 223 -10.84 4.27 26.89
C SER A 223 -10.62 5.47 26.00
N LEU A 224 -11.21 6.61 26.37
CA LEU A 224 -10.95 7.89 25.75
C LEU A 224 -10.08 8.70 26.71
N ASP A 225 -8.82 8.93 26.35
CA ASP A 225 -7.89 9.81 27.06
C ASP A 225 -7.24 10.74 26.03
N ARG A 226 -7.89 11.88 25.78
CA ARG A 226 -7.43 12.83 24.76
C ARG A 226 -6.27 13.66 25.28
N ARG A 227 -5.07 13.33 24.81
CA ARG A 227 -3.85 14.12 25.02
C ARG A 227 -3.46 14.78 23.71
N CYS A 228 -3.46 16.11 23.71
CA CYS A 228 -3.07 16.89 22.54
C CYS A 228 -1.78 17.68 22.81
N THR A 229 -0.91 17.73 21.83
CA THR A 229 0.29 18.58 21.80
C THR A 229 0.24 19.44 20.54
N SER A 230 0.46 20.75 20.68
CA SER A 230 0.62 21.65 19.53
C SER A 230 2.06 21.58 19.00
N GLN A 231 2.22 21.38 17.69
CA GLN A 231 3.50 21.48 16.98
C GLN A 231 3.47 22.71 16.10
N ASP A 232 4.24 23.73 16.47
CA ASP A 232 4.21 25.08 15.91
C ASP A 232 2.80 25.68 16.08
N MET A 233 2.63 26.62 17.01
CA MET A 233 1.36 26.95 17.69
C MET A 233 0.11 27.13 16.80
N ASP A 234 0.28 27.38 15.51
CA ASP A 234 -0.72 27.60 14.46
C ASP A 234 -0.75 26.56 13.32
N ALA A 235 0.20 25.62 13.24
CA ALA A 235 0.36 24.72 12.10
C ALA A 235 -0.27 23.33 12.28
N MET A 236 -0.09 22.68 13.44
CA MET A 236 -0.62 21.33 13.68
C MET A 236 -0.91 21.05 15.15
N VAL A 237 -2.04 20.38 15.43
CA VAL A 237 -2.33 19.78 16.74
C VAL A 237 -2.32 18.26 16.62
N GLN A 238 -1.45 17.59 17.37
CA GLN A 238 -1.42 16.14 17.46
C GLN A 238 -2.24 15.71 18.67
N CYS A 239 -3.29 14.91 18.47
CA CYS A 239 -4.09 14.35 19.55
C CYS A 239 -4.03 12.82 19.53
N THR A 240 -3.68 12.20 20.66
CA THR A 240 -4.00 10.80 20.93
C THR A 240 -5.30 10.77 21.72
N SER A 241 -6.40 10.29 21.13
CA SER A 241 -7.75 10.44 21.72
C SER A 241 -8.22 9.25 22.55
N GLY A 242 -7.69 8.05 22.32
CA GLY A 242 -8.13 6.86 23.04
C GLY A 242 -7.47 5.57 22.57
N GLU A 243 -7.70 4.49 23.32
CA GLU A 243 -7.23 3.13 23.04
C GLU A 243 -8.45 2.19 22.96
N LEU A 244 -8.52 1.38 21.90
CA LEU A 244 -9.55 0.35 21.73
C LEU A 244 -8.92 -1.04 21.83
N SER A 245 -9.20 -1.74 22.92
CA SER A 245 -8.78 -3.12 23.18
C SER A 245 -9.86 -4.11 22.72
N ILE A 246 -9.57 -4.88 21.66
CA ILE A 246 -10.50 -5.88 21.09
C ILE A 246 -10.15 -7.31 21.57
N GLY A 247 -8.92 -7.53 22.05
CA GLY A 247 -8.42 -8.84 22.47
C GLY A 247 -8.05 -8.88 23.96
N CYS A 248 -8.15 -10.08 24.56
CA CYS A 248 -7.83 -10.30 25.97
C CYS A 248 -6.63 -11.27 26.12
N PRO A 249 -5.43 -10.79 26.52
CA PRO A 249 -4.27 -11.67 26.70
C PRO A 249 -4.46 -12.67 27.85
N HIS A 250 -5.20 -12.29 28.89
CA HIS A 250 -5.54 -13.17 30.01
C HIS A 250 -6.34 -14.39 29.56
N ARG A 251 -7.20 -14.25 28.54
CA ARG A 251 -7.97 -15.36 27.98
C ARG A 251 -7.10 -16.35 27.22
N VAL A 252 -6.08 -15.87 26.49
CA VAL A 252 -5.08 -16.76 25.87
C VAL A 252 -4.36 -17.56 26.95
N ALA A 253 -3.93 -16.91 28.04
CA ALA A 253 -3.29 -17.59 29.18
C ALA A 253 -4.23 -18.61 29.84
N LEU A 254 -5.52 -18.30 29.98
CA LEU A 254 -6.53 -19.23 30.49
C LEU A 254 -6.70 -20.45 29.59
N LEU A 255 -6.81 -20.28 28.28
CA LEU A 255 -6.94 -21.39 27.32
C LEU A 255 -5.69 -22.27 27.32
N LEU A 256 -4.50 -21.69 27.48
CA LEU A 256 -3.25 -22.43 27.67
C LEU A 256 -3.25 -23.19 29.01
N ALA A 257 -3.70 -22.56 30.10
CA ALA A 257 -3.80 -23.21 31.41
C ALA A 257 -4.77 -24.42 31.38
N VAL A 258 -5.90 -24.31 30.68
CA VAL A 258 -6.82 -25.42 30.43
C VAL A 258 -6.15 -26.53 29.63
N ALA A 259 -5.30 -26.18 28.64
CA ALA A 259 -4.52 -27.17 27.90
C ALA A 259 -3.63 -28.00 28.84
N PHE A 260 -2.91 -27.34 29.76
CA PHE A 260 -2.08 -28.01 30.77
C PHE A 260 -2.90 -28.80 31.80
N ALA A 261 -4.00 -28.24 32.30
CA ALA A 261 -4.88 -28.92 33.26
C ALA A 261 -5.48 -30.20 32.69
N SER A 262 -5.77 -30.24 31.38
CA SER A 262 -6.27 -31.44 30.71
C SER A 262 -5.29 -32.62 30.75
N LEU A 263 -3.98 -32.35 30.83
CA LEU A 263 -2.95 -33.38 30.97
C LEU A 263 -3.00 -34.04 32.36
N LEU A 264 -3.40 -33.30 33.40
CA LEU A 264 -3.60 -33.86 34.74
C LEU A 264 -4.79 -34.82 34.76
N VAL A 265 -5.90 -34.45 34.10
CA VAL A 265 -7.07 -35.32 33.95
C VAL A 265 -6.70 -36.60 33.19
N GLN A 266 -5.94 -36.47 32.09
CA GLN A 266 -5.38 -37.62 31.38
C GLN A 266 -4.56 -38.52 32.31
N GLY A 267 -3.67 -37.94 33.13
CA GLY A 267 -2.85 -38.69 34.09
C GLY A 267 -3.69 -39.45 35.11
N SER A 268 -4.73 -38.83 35.66
CA SER A 268 -5.67 -39.46 36.61
C SER A 268 -6.45 -40.61 35.98
N VAL A 269 -6.93 -40.45 34.75
CA VAL A 269 -7.64 -41.51 34.01
C VAL A 269 -6.71 -42.68 33.72
N ASP A 270 -5.48 -42.41 33.27
CA ASP A 270 -4.49 -43.46 33.04
C ASP A 270 -4.16 -44.22 34.34
N GLY A 271 -4.01 -43.50 35.46
CA GLY A 271 -3.82 -44.08 36.79
C GLY A 271 -4.99 -44.96 37.23
N TYR A 272 -6.22 -44.51 37.03
CA TYR A 272 -7.44 -45.28 37.32
C TYR A 272 -7.50 -46.58 36.51
N TYR A 273 -7.28 -46.54 35.19
CA TYR A 273 -7.30 -47.73 34.35
C TYR A 273 -6.17 -48.72 34.67
N ARG A 274 -4.98 -48.23 35.04
CA ARG A 274 -3.90 -49.07 35.56
C ARG A 274 -4.26 -49.74 36.88
N HIS A 275 -5.00 -49.05 37.74
CA HIS A 275 -5.44 -49.59 39.03
C HIS A 275 -6.54 -50.66 38.85
N CYS A 276 -7.50 -50.43 37.96
CA CYS A 276 -8.63 -51.33 37.72
C CYS A 276 -8.29 -52.57 36.86
N ARG A 277 -7.28 -52.50 35.99
CA ARG A 277 -6.84 -53.64 35.16
C ARG A 277 -5.44 -54.11 35.57
N LYS A 278 -5.35 -55.27 36.23
CA LYS A 278 -4.07 -55.95 36.49
C LYS A 278 -3.34 -56.23 35.17
N SER A 279 -2.10 -55.74 35.11
CA SER A 279 -1.11 -55.84 34.04
C SER A 279 -1.34 -56.97 33.03
N MET A 280 -1.86 -56.62 31.84
CA MET A 280 -1.51 -57.37 30.63
C MET A 280 -0.12 -56.91 30.23
N SER A 281 0.85 -57.82 30.32
CA SER A 281 2.17 -57.65 29.71
C SER A 281 2.00 -57.25 28.24
N MET A 282 2.28 -55.99 27.93
CA MET A 282 2.35 -55.54 26.54
C MET A 282 3.59 -56.19 25.96
N ALA A 283 3.38 -57.17 25.07
CA ALA A 283 4.43 -57.87 24.38
C ALA A 283 5.36 -56.87 23.69
N ASN A 284 6.58 -56.76 24.21
CA ASN A 284 7.69 -56.08 23.55
C ASN A 284 8.12 -56.92 22.34
N ARG A 285 7.76 -56.47 21.14
CA ARG A 285 8.41 -56.73 19.83
C ARG A 285 7.60 -55.99 18.77
N LYS A 286 8.15 -55.42 17.68
CA LYS A 286 9.51 -55.00 17.32
C LYS A 286 9.30 -54.17 16.04
N GLU A 287 9.04 -52.86 16.13
CA GLU A 287 9.02 -52.02 14.93
C GLU A 287 9.74 -50.70 15.20
N LEU A 288 10.94 -50.58 14.65
CA LEU A 288 11.81 -49.40 14.77
C LEU A 288 11.31 -48.19 13.95
N TYR A 289 10.31 -48.38 13.08
CA TYR A 289 9.87 -47.39 12.09
C TYR A 289 8.69 -46.51 12.53
N LEU A 290 8.02 -46.88 13.63
CA LEU A 290 6.86 -46.16 14.14
C LEU A 290 7.27 -45.05 15.12
N CYS A 291 6.70 -43.85 14.94
CA CYS A 291 6.84 -42.78 15.92
C CYS A 291 6.16 -43.15 17.24
N ARG A 292 6.57 -42.53 18.35
CA ARG A 292 6.08 -42.85 19.70
C ARG A 292 4.55 -42.78 19.80
N LEU A 293 3.93 -41.78 19.18
CA LEU A 293 2.47 -41.61 19.16
C LEU A 293 1.76 -42.72 18.36
N SER A 294 2.30 -43.09 17.19
CA SER A 294 1.75 -44.17 16.35
C SER A 294 1.80 -45.51 17.07
N GLY A 295 2.93 -45.83 17.71
CA GLY A 295 3.07 -47.07 18.48
C GLY A 295 2.22 -47.11 19.76
N ALA A 296 1.79 -45.96 20.28
CA ALA A 296 0.90 -45.88 21.44
C ALA A 296 -0.59 -46.02 21.06
N LEU A 297 -1.00 -45.53 19.89
CA LEU A 297 -2.42 -45.47 19.50
C LEU A 297 -2.87 -46.62 18.60
N LEU A 298 -2.02 -47.11 17.70
CA LEU A 298 -2.39 -48.10 16.68
C LEU A 298 -2.32 -49.55 17.24
N SER A 299 -3.25 -50.45 16.86
CA SER A 299 -3.37 -51.84 17.36
C SER A 299 -2.39 -52.89 16.79
N ASN A 300 -1.75 -53.71 17.61
CA ASN A 300 -0.67 -54.69 17.32
C ASN A 300 -0.62 -55.55 16.01
N SER A 301 -1.61 -55.57 15.11
CA SER A 301 -1.60 -56.32 13.84
C SER A 301 -1.34 -55.40 12.63
N HIS A 302 -0.16 -54.78 12.55
CA HIS A 302 0.14 -53.68 11.61
C HIS A 302 0.85 -54.07 10.32
N GLU A 303 1.48 -55.24 10.24
CA GLU A 303 2.23 -55.66 9.05
C GLU A 303 1.33 -55.78 7.78
N GLU A 304 0.02 -55.95 7.98
CA GLU A 304 -0.99 -56.11 6.93
C GLU A 304 -1.91 -54.87 6.76
N ASP A 305 -1.98 -53.94 7.73
CA ASP A 305 -2.88 -52.78 7.65
C ASP A 305 -2.20 -51.56 6.97
N THR A 306 -2.47 -51.38 5.67
CA THR A 306 -1.95 -50.25 4.88
C THR A 306 -2.42 -48.88 5.40
N ALA A 307 -3.57 -48.82 6.08
CA ALA A 307 -4.11 -47.61 6.67
C ALA A 307 -3.29 -47.17 7.89
N ALA A 308 -2.97 -48.12 8.77
CA ALA A 308 -2.13 -47.89 9.95
C ALA A 308 -0.71 -47.44 9.54
N LEU A 309 -0.14 -48.06 8.50
CA LEU A 309 1.15 -47.67 7.95
C LEU A 309 1.12 -46.25 7.37
N CYS A 310 0.08 -45.89 6.60
CA CYS A 310 -0.09 -44.54 6.04
C CYS A 310 -0.23 -43.47 7.14
N LEU A 311 -1.06 -43.73 8.16
CA LEU A 311 -1.22 -42.85 9.33
C LEU A 311 0.10 -42.66 10.10
N SER A 312 0.95 -43.69 10.11
CA SER A 312 2.28 -43.63 10.72
C SER A 312 3.34 -42.96 9.85
N GLY A 313 3.00 -42.52 8.63
CA GLY A 313 3.89 -41.84 7.69
C GLY A 313 4.66 -42.75 6.73
N VAL A 314 4.24 -44.02 6.60
CA VAL A 314 4.78 -44.98 5.64
C VAL A 314 3.78 -45.18 4.51
N VAL A 315 4.12 -44.69 3.32
CA VAL A 315 3.27 -44.83 2.13
C VAL A 315 3.59 -46.14 1.44
N THR A 316 2.57 -46.98 1.21
CA THR A 316 2.73 -48.27 0.54
C THR A 316 1.96 -48.31 -0.77
N TRP A 317 2.59 -48.82 -1.84
CA TRP A 317 1.91 -49.11 -3.10
C TRP A 317 2.43 -50.39 -3.73
N THR A 318 1.62 -51.02 -4.56
CA THR A 318 1.98 -52.21 -5.32
C THR A 318 2.24 -51.83 -6.77
N LEU A 319 3.45 -52.09 -7.26
CA LEU A 319 3.82 -51.90 -8.67
C LEU A 319 4.36 -53.22 -9.21
N ARG A 320 3.74 -53.74 -10.29
CA ARG A 320 4.12 -55.03 -10.92
C ARG A 320 4.20 -56.20 -9.93
N GLY A 321 3.29 -56.26 -8.96
CA GLY A 321 3.24 -57.33 -7.96
C GLY A 321 4.25 -57.22 -6.81
N GLN A 322 5.10 -56.18 -6.77
CA GLN A 322 5.98 -55.91 -5.63
C GLN A 322 5.43 -54.77 -4.78
N ARG A 323 5.44 -54.97 -3.44
CA ARG A 323 5.04 -53.96 -2.45
C ARG A 323 6.23 -53.03 -2.19
N HIS A 324 6.09 -51.76 -2.55
CA HIS A 324 7.04 -50.71 -2.22
C HIS A 324 6.54 -49.95 -0.99
N GLN A 325 7.47 -49.61 -0.10
CA GLN A 325 7.18 -48.85 1.12
C GLN A 325 8.15 -47.66 1.18
N PHE A 326 7.61 -46.46 1.40
CA PHE A 326 8.37 -45.22 1.52
C PHE A 326 8.05 -44.54 2.85
N ASP A 327 9.08 -44.30 3.68
CA ASP A 327 8.93 -43.60 4.94
C ASP A 327 9.18 -42.10 4.75
N ILE A 328 8.13 -41.29 4.93
CA ILE A 328 8.19 -39.83 4.80
C ILE A 328 9.05 -39.20 5.91
N LYS A 329 9.11 -39.83 7.09
CA LYS A 329 9.82 -39.28 8.27
C LYS A 329 11.33 -39.30 8.08
N THR A 330 11.85 -40.40 7.54
CA THR A 330 13.28 -40.56 7.22
C THR A 330 13.61 -40.22 5.76
N TRP A 331 12.59 -40.09 4.90
CA TRP A 331 12.68 -39.87 3.45
C TRP A 331 13.41 -41.00 2.69
N THR A 332 13.18 -42.25 3.11
CA THR A 332 13.87 -43.44 2.58
C THR A 332 12.90 -44.52 2.10
N PHE A 333 13.35 -45.34 1.14
CA PHE A 333 12.65 -46.56 0.72
C PHE A 333 12.99 -47.71 1.67
N LEU A 334 11.98 -48.38 2.21
CA LEU A 334 12.18 -49.55 3.06
C LEU A 334 12.36 -50.80 2.18
N SER A 335 13.44 -51.55 2.40
CA SER A 335 13.73 -52.79 1.66
C SER A 335 13.17 -54.01 2.40
N HIS A 336 12.33 -54.80 1.72
CA HIS A 336 11.77 -56.06 2.25
C HIS A 336 12.79 -57.20 2.36
N LYS A 337 14.01 -57.05 1.84
CA LYS A 337 15.04 -58.10 1.91
C LYS A 337 15.86 -57.98 3.19
N VAL A 338 15.41 -58.67 4.24
CA VAL A 338 16.31 -59.08 5.34
C VAL A 338 17.31 -60.07 4.74
N SER A 339 18.44 -59.58 4.27
CA SER A 339 19.55 -60.45 3.92
C SER A 339 20.08 -61.02 5.23
N ALA A 340 19.90 -62.33 5.43
CA ALA A 340 20.47 -63.05 6.56
C ALA A 340 21.94 -62.66 6.71
N VAL A 341 22.29 -62.12 7.88
CA VAL A 341 23.66 -61.70 8.21
C VAL A 341 24.59 -62.89 8.01
N ARG A 342 25.36 -62.89 6.92
CA ARG A 342 26.50 -63.79 6.75
C ARG A 342 27.55 -63.35 7.77
N ARG A 343 27.90 -64.22 8.72
CA ARG A 343 28.96 -63.99 9.71
C ARG A 343 30.21 -63.45 8.99
N PRO A 344 30.69 -62.23 9.27
CA PRO A 344 31.95 -61.76 8.73
C PRO A 344 33.09 -62.45 9.47
N SER A 345 33.99 -63.08 8.72
CA SER A 345 35.31 -63.51 9.21
C SER A 345 36.09 -62.30 9.74
N ALA A 346 36.65 -62.44 10.93
CA ALA A 346 37.39 -61.41 11.64
C ALA A 346 38.58 -60.87 10.83
N GLY A 347 38.40 -59.72 10.19
CA GLY A 347 39.48 -58.91 9.63
C GLY A 347 39.84 -57.79 10.60
N LEU A 348 41.00 -57.89 11.25
CA LEU A 348 41.61 -56.78 11.99
C LEU A 348 41.96 -55.66 10.99
N VAL A 349 41.35 -54.48 11.15
CA VAL A 349 41.82 -53.27 10.48
C VAL A 349 42.99 -52.71 11.31
N PRO A 350 44.21 -52.61 10.75
CA PRO A 350 45.34 -52.03 11.47
C PRO A 350 45.14 -50.53 11.67
N VAL A 351 45.29 -50.06 12.91
CA VAL A 351 45.23 -48.65 13.29
C VAL A 351 46.57 -48.00 12.90
N SER A 352 46.60 -47.19 11.84
CA SER A 352 47.78 -46.37 11.53
C SER A 352 47.93 -45.25 12.56
N THR A 353 49.02 -45.24 13.32
CA THR A 353 49.32 -44.25 14.38
C THR A 353 49.85 -42.91 13.85
N ALA A 354 50.09 -42.79 12.53
CA ALA A 354 50.82 -41.67 11.91
C ALA A 354 50.00 -40.38 11.64
N ARG A 355 48.65 -40.38 11.75
CA ARG A 355 47.79 -39.23 11.38
C ARG A 355 47.28 -38.34 12.54
N ARG A 356 47.71 -38.58 13.78
CA ARG A 356 47.15 -37.93 14.99
C ARG A 356 47.17 -36.39 15.00
N TRP A 357 48.13 -35.74 14.34
CA TRP A 357 48.18 -34.26 14.27
C TRP A 357 47.24 -33.69 13.21
N ILE A 358 47.13 -34.35 12.06
CA ILE A 358 46.22 -33.96 10.96
C ILE A 358 44.77 -34.11 11.43
N ASP A 359 44.43 -35.21 12.11
CA ASP A 359 43.07 -35.45 12.62
C ASP A 359 42.67 -34.42 13.68
N LYS A 360 43.61 -33.99 14.55
CA LYS A 360 43.38 -32.91 15.53
C LYS A 360 43.19 -31.55 14.86
N PHE A 361 44.00 -31.22 13.85
CA PHE A 361 43.84 -29.99 13.08
C PHE A 361 42.49 -29.94 12.35
N LEU A 362 42.10 -31.05 11.70
CA LEU A 362 40.81 -31.17 11.01
C LEU A 362 39.62 -31.10 11.97
N ALA A 363 39.74 -31.65 13.19
CA ALA A 363 38.72 -31.51 14.22
C ALA A 363 38.55 -30.04 14.67
N VAL A 364 39.65 -29.29 14.83
CA VAL A 364 39.60 -27.85 15.12
C VAL A 364 39.00 -27.08 13.93
N ALA A 365 39.36 -27.41 12.69
CA ALA A 365 38.78 -26.80 11.50
C ALA A 365 37.27 -27.02 11.39
N ALA A 366 36.77 -28.22 11.73
CA ALA A 366 35.33 -28.50 11.80
C ALA A 366 34.61 -27.69 12.88
N LEU A 367 35.23 -27.49 14.05
CA LEU A 367 34.68 -26.62 15.09
C LEU A 367 34.63 -25.16 14.62
N LEU A 368 35.68 -24.66 13.98
CA LEU A 368 35.72 -23.32 13.39
C LEU A 368 34.67 -23.15 12.29
N TYR A 369 34.43 -24.17 11.46
CA TYR A 369 33.37 -24.17 10.45
C TYR A 369 31.98 -24.01 11.09
N ILE A 370 31.70 -24.72 12.19
CA ILE A 370 30.42 -24.60 12.89
C ILE A 370 30.26 -23.21 13.50
N VAL A 371 31.29 -22.67 14.14
CA VAL A 371 31.29 -21.29 14.66
C VAL A 371 31.03 -20.31 13.52
N GLY A 372 31.76 -20.42 12.40
CA GLY A 372 31.58 -19.56 11.24
C GLY A 372 30.18 -19.65 10.63
N SER A 373 29.60 -20.86 10.55
CA SER A 373 28.24 -21.07 10.05
C SER A 373 27.18 -20.40 10.93
N ILE A 374 27.36 -20.44 12.25
CA ILE A 374 26.48 -19.76 13.20
C ILE A 374 26.67 -18.23 13.13
N THR A 375 27.90 -17.74 13.06
CA THR A 375 28.18 -16.31 12.87
C THR A 375 27.56 -15.78 11.57
N ALA A 376 27.64 -16.54 10.48
CA ALA A 376 26.98 -16.21 9.22
C ALA A 376 25.46 -16.14 9.39
N SER A 377 24.84 -17.14 10.05
CA SER A 377 23.40 -17.14 10.31
C SER A 377 22.94 -15.95 11.17
N ILE A 378 23.71 -15.56 12.20
CA ILE A 378 23.42 -14.38 13.04
C ILE A 378 23.58 -13.09 12.21
N SER A 379 24.62 -13.02 11.37
CA SER A 379 24.85 -11.88 10.49
C SER A 379 23.68 -11.70 9.50
N TYR A 380 23.13 -12.80 8.99
CA TYR A 380 21.96 -12.76 8.12
C TYR A 380 20.70 -12.28 8.85
N VAL A 381 20.52 -12.60 10.14
CA VAL A 381 19.41 -12.02 10.93
C VAL A 381 19.48 -10.50 10.94
N ASN A 382 20.66 -9.91 11.15
CA ASN A 382 20.84 -8.46 11.10
C ASN A 382 20.57 -7.89 9.71
N MET A 383 21.02 -8.58 8.65
CA MET A 383 20.75 -8.19 7.26
C MET A 383 19.24 -8.26 6.94
N SER A 384 18.55 -9.31 7.38
CA SER A 384 17.11 -9.51 7.17
C SER A 384 16.28 -8.44 7.87
N ARG A 385 16.72 -7.93 9.03
CA ARG A 385 16.05 -6.81 9.74
C ARG A 385 15.95 -5.55 8.90
N VAL A 386 16.97 -5.26 8.09
CA VAL A 386 17.02 -4.05 7.27
C VAL A 386 16.30 -4.25 5.94
N ASN A 387 16.56 -5.38 5.26
CA ASN A 387 16.00 -5.62 3.92
C ASN A 387 14.56 -6.12 3.92
N LEU A 388 14.11 -6.80 4.99
CA LEU A 388 12.73 -7.24 5.19
C LEU A 388 12.04 -6.34 6.22
N ALA A 389 12.15 -5.02 6.05
CA ALA A 389 11.43 -4.06 6.88
C ALA A 389 9.97 -3.88 6.41
N ASN A 390 9.71 -4.13 5.14
CA ASN A 390 8.42 -3.98 4.46
C ASN A 390 8.22 -5.11 3.42
N ASP A 391 6.99 -5.28 2.95
CA ASP A 391 6.58 -6.42 2.11
C ASP A 391 7.10 -6.32 0.65
N PHE A 392 7.57 -5.14 0.24
CA PHE A 392 8.24 -4.92 -1.05
C PHE A 392 9.77 -4.99 -0.97
N ASN A 393 10.32 -5.34 0.19
CA ASN A 393 11.76 -5.58 0.47
C ASN A 393 12.68 -4.37 0.19
N TRP A 394 12.16 -3.14 0.27
CA TRP A 394 12.97 -1.93 0.12
C TRP A 394 13.62 -1.56 1.46
N ALA A 395 14.92 -1.79 1.55
CA ALA A 395 15.71 -1.41 2.72
C ALA A 395 15.61 0.10 3.05
N GLY A 396 15.25 0.42 4.29
CA GLY A 396 15.25 1.80 4.79
C GLY A 396 14.10 2.68 4.28
N PHE A 397 13.12 2.13 3.56
CA PHE A 397 11.95 2.90 3.14
C PHE A 397 11.15 3.40 4.35
N ASN A 398 10.90 4.70 4.39
CA ASN A 398 10.08 5.35 5.41
C ASN A 398 8.95 6.14 4.75
N SER A 399 7.73 6.05 5.29
CA SER A 399 6.58 6.82 4.82
C SER A 399 6.76 8.33 5.04
N THR A 400 7.42 8.76 6.13
CA THR A 400 7.56 10.19 6.45
C THR A 400 8.71 10.87 5.71
N GLY A 401 9.63 10.09 5.14
CA GLY A 401 10.79 10.61 4.40
C GLY A 401 10.76 10.21 2.93
N THR A 402 10.94 8.91 2.65
CA THR A 402 11.03 8.37 1.28
C THR A 402 9.75 8.60 0.48
N HIS A 403 8.59 8.29 1.06
CA HIS A 403 7.32 8.48 0.36
C HIS A 403 7.00 9.97 0.13
N VAL A 404 7.31 10.87 1.06
CA VAL A 404 7.11 12.32 0.88
C VAL A 404 8.01 12.87 -0.20
N PHE A 405 9.30 12.52 -0.17
CA PHE A 405 10.24 12.88 -1.24
C PHE A 405 9.72 12.44 -2.60
N LEU A 406 9.31 11.17 -2.72
CA LEU A 406 8.75 10.62 -3.94
C LEU A 406 7.48 11.34 -4.36
N ALA A 407 6.56 11.59 -3.43
CA ALA A 407 5.29 12.25 -3.72
C ALA A 407 5.49 13.69 -4.19
N THR A 408 6.34 14.48 -3.52
CA THR A 408 6.69 15.84 -3.92
C THR A 408 7.36 15.87 -5.29
N TRP A 409 8.31 14.95 -5.54
CA TRP A 409 8.98 14.86 -6.84
C TRP A 409 8.03 14.40 -7.96
N LEU A 410 7.25 13.33 -7.74
CA LEU A 410 6.26 12.83 -8.70
C LEU A 410 5.22 13.91 -9.03
N TYR A 411 4.75 14.64 -8.03
CA TYR A 411 3.82 15.75 -8.22
C TYR A 411 4.39 16.82 -9.17
N LEU A 412 5.63 17.25 -8.94
CA LEU A 412 6.31 18.20 -9.83
C LEU A 412 6.41 17.67 -11.27
N GLN A 413 6.76 16.39 -11.43
CA GLN A 413 6.84 15.76 -12.77
C GLN A 413 5.48 15.67 -13.47
N LEU A 414 4.41 15.40 -12.72
CA LEU A 414 3.04 15.38 -13.23
C LEU A 414 2.57 16.77 -13.68
N ALA A 415 2.86 17.81 -12.90
CA ALA A 415 2.56 19.20 -13.28
C ALA A 415 3.29 19.62 -14.57
N LEU A 416 4.50 19.12 -14.77
CA LEU A 416 5.32 19.33 -15.97
C LEU A 416 4.95 18.37 -17.13
N ASN A 417 4.04 17.42 -16.91
CA ASN A 417 3.64 16.36 -17.84
C ASN A 417 4.83 15.61 -18.45
N ALA A 418 5.79 15.27 -17.60
CA ALA A 418 6.95 14.49 -17.99
C ALA A 418 6.54 13.02 -18.18
N THR A 419 6.73 12.50 -19.41
CA THR A 419 6.70 11.05 -19.66
C THR A 419 8.13 10.56 -19.56
N LEU A 420 8.50 10.10 -18.37
CA LEU A 420 9.88 9.78 -18.05
C LEU A 420 10.02 8.32 -17.66
N LEU A 421 10.91 7.62 -18.37
CA LEU A 421 11.54 6.39 -17.92
C LEU A 421 12.94 6.76 -17.43
N THR A 422 13.17 6.74 -16.12
CA THR A 422 14.47 7.12 -15.54
C THR A 422 14.85 6.23 -14.36
N SER A 423 16.11 6.32 -13.96
CA SER A 423 16.61 5.77 -12.70
C SER A 423 16.29 6.73 -11.55
N LEU A 424 15.93 6.20 -10.37
CA LEU A 424 15.77 7.01 -9.15
C LEU A 424 17.06 7.77 -8.78
N ALA A 425 18.22 7.21 -9.14
CA ALA A 425 19.53 7.79 -8.86
C ALA A 425 20.01 8.76 -9.96
N ALA A 426 19.13 9.14 -10.90
CA ALA A 426 19.48 10.10 -11.94
C ALA A 426 19.75 11.49 -11.31
N PRO A 427 20.73 12.27 -11.81
CA PRO A 427 21.12 13.54 -11.18
C PRO A 427 20.00 14.57 -11.03
N ALA A 428 19.01 14.56 -11.94
CA ALA A 428 17.86 15.47 -11.89
C ALA A 428 16.79 15.08 -10.84
N VAL A 429 16.90 13.90 -10.21
CA VAL A 429 15.96 13.42 -9.17
C VAL A 429 16.48 13.85 -7.80
N ASN A 430 16.23 15.10 -7.44
CA ASN A 430 16.56 15.64 -6.12
C ASN A 430 15.64 16.80 -5.71
N LEU A 431 15.61 17.10 -4.41
CA LEU A 431 14.83 18.19 -3.82
C LEU A 431 15.70 18.95 -2.79
N PRO A 432 15.67 20.30 -2.74
CA PRO A 432 16.57 21.12 -1.92
C PRO A 432 16.06 21.29 -0.49
N GLN A 433 15.72 20.18 0.17
CA GLN A 433 15.28 20.17 1.56
C GLN A 433 15.54 18.81 2.21
N SER A 434 15.52 18.77 3.54
CA SER A 434 15.63 17.53 4.31
C SER A 434 14.26 16.85 4.48
N PHE A 435 14.26 15.52 4.33
CA PHE A 435 13.09 14.66 4.56
C PHE A 435 13.28 13.74 5.78
N ALA A 436 14.08 14.20 6.75
CA ALA A 436 14.36 13.46 7.98
C ALA A 436 13.34 13.70 9.11
N ALA A 437 12.37 14.60 8.91
CA ALA A 437 11.40 14.94 9.95
C ALA A 437 10.47 13.75 10.27
N PRO A 438 10.11 13.55 11.56
CA PRO A 438 9.23 12.46 11.97
C PRO A 438 7.79 12.64 11.47
N PHE A 439 7.40 13.87 11.13
CA PHE A 439 6.09 14.21 10.58
C PHE A 439 6.28 15.14 9.40
N GLN A 440 5.67 14.80 8.28
CA GLN A 440 5.59 15.64 7.10
C GLN A 440 4.22 15.48 6.46
N THR A 441 3.84 16.45 5.64
CA THR A 441 2.62 16.43 4.85
C THR A 441 2.99 16.49 3.37
N ILE A 442 2.13 15.92 2.53
CA ILE A 442 2.22 16.10 1.08
C ILE A 442 1.26 17.23 0.74
N SER A 443 1.69 18.19 -0.06
CA SER A 443 0.91 19.39 -0.37
C SER A 443 0.61 19.50 -1.88
N PRO A 444 -0.24 18.63 -2.46
CA PRO A 444 -0.69 18.77 -3.84
C PRO A 444 -1.53 20.06 -4.01
N PRO A 445 -1.62 20.63 -5.22
CA PRO A 445 -2.54 21.70 -5.53
C PRO A 445 -3.98 21.21 -5.55
N LEU A 446 -4.84 22.12 -5.11
CA LEU A 446 -6.27 21.88 -4.95
C LEU A 446 -6.98 21.53 -6.27
N ASN A 447 -6.61 22.17 -7.37
CA ASN A 447 -7.32 22.06 -8.66
C ASN A 447 -6.63 21.14 -9.68
N TYR A 448 -5.79 20.21 -9.23
CA TYR A 448 -5.16 19.25 -10.15
C TYR A 448 -6.19 18.43 -10.95
N ALA A 449 -7.31 18.05 -10.32
CA ALA A 449 -8.43 17.36 -10.97
C ALA A 449 -9.08 18.21 -12.09
N ALA A 450 -9.34 19.51 -11.82
CA ALA A 450 -9.91 20.41 -12.82
C ALA A 450 -8.97 20.61 -14.02
N ARG A 451 -7.66 20.70 -13.77
CA ARG A 451 -6.66 20.72 -14.84
C ARG A 451 -6.75 19.47 -15.71
N LEU A 452 -6.86 18.26 -15.14
CA LEU A 452 -6.97 17.02 -15.91
C LEU A 452 -8.28 16.94 -16.72
N GLN A 453 -9.39 17.41 -16.15
CA GLN A 453 -10.69 17.50 -16.83
C GLN A 453 -10.57 18.30 -18.13
N HIS A 454 -10.02 19.51 -18.06
CA HIS A 454 -9.92 20.42 -19.21
C HIS A 454 -8.78 20.08 -20.18
N THR A 455 -7.81 19.24 -19.80
CA THR A 455 -6.64 18.93 -20.64
C THR A 455 -6.64 17.50 -21.16
N THR A 456 -6.51 16.51 -20.28
CA THR A 456 -6.35 15.10 -20.66
C THR A 456 -7.69 14.52 -21.11
N PHE A 457 -8.73 14.67 -20.28
CA PHE A 457 -10.03 14.05 -20.55
C PHE A 457 -10.82 14.76 -21.65
N SER A 458 -10.62 16.08 -21.82
CA SER A 458 -11.33 16.85 -22.85
C SER A 458 -11.12 16.33 -24.28
N THR A 459 -10.06 15.56 -24.53
CA THR A 459 -9.79 14.94 -25.85
C THR A 459 -10.00 13.42 -25.89
N GLN A 460 -10.21 12.77 -24.74
CA GLN A 460 -10.43 11.32 -24.62
C GLN A 460 -11.92 10.99 -24.62
N LEU A 461 -12.53 10.99 -25.80
CA LEU A 461 -13.97 10.79 -25.96
C LEU A 461 -14.46 9.43 -25.42
N ASP A 462 -13.64 8.38 -25.43
CA ASP A 462 -14.02 7.07 -24.92
C ASP A 462 -14.14 7.06 -23.39
N GLU A 463 -13.22 7.71 -22.67
CA GLU A 463 -13.34 7.90 -21.22
C GLU A 463 -14.51 8.83 -20.86
N ILE A 464 -14.76 9.89 -21.64
CA ILE A 464 -15.92 10.77 -21.44
C ILE A 464 -17.24 9.99 -21.59
N VAL A 465 -17.39 9.19 -22.66
CA VAL A 465 -18.60 8.38 -22.87
C VAL A 465 -18.78 7.36 -21.74
N ARG A 466 -17.70 6.74 -21.25
CA ARG A 466 -17.75 5.87 -20.06
C ARG A 466 -18.20 6.65 -18.83
N GLY A 467 -17.61 7.82 -18.57
CA GLY A 467 -17.94 8.67 -17.44
C GLY A 467 -19.38 9.19 -17.47
N LEU A 468 -19.89 9.59 -18.64
CA LEU A 468 -21.29 10.03 -18.80
C LEU A 468 -22.27 8.91 -18.48
N ARG A 469 -21.93 7.67 -18.85
CA ARG A 469 -22.73 6.47 -18.52
C ARG A 469 -22.62 6.05 -17.06
N ALA A 470 -21.52 6.40 -16.39
CA ALA A 470 -21.34 6.17 -14.96
C ALA A 470 -21.96 7.28 -14.09
N THR A 471 -22.19 8.47 -14.67
CA THR A 471 -22.79 9.61 -13.97
C THR A 471 -24.27 9.35 -13.70
N ASP A 472 -24.70 9.56 -12.46
CA ASP A 472 -26.11 9.53 -12.07
C ASP A 472 -26.90 10.55 -12.90
N ALA A 473 -28.01 10.12 -13.50
CA ALA A 473 -28.83 10.97 -14.35
C ALA A 473 -29.46 12.15 -13.59
N CYS A 474 -29.62 12.04 -12.26
CA CYS A 474 -30.07 13.13 -11.41
C CYS A 474 -28.99 14.23 -11.29
N ASP A 475 -27.72 13.86 -11.36
CA ASP A 475 -26.59 14.80 -11.33
C ASP A 475 -26.20 15.35 -12.72
N ALA A 476 -26.69 14.72 -13.79
CA ALA A 476 -26.32 15.04 -15.17
C ALA A 476 -26.49 16.53 -15.56
N PRO A 477 -27.59 17.23 -15.19
CA PRO A 477 -27.72 18.67 -15.48
C PRO A 477 -26.74 19.59 -14.75
N TRP A 478 -26.00 19.07 -13.76
CA TRP A 478 -24.93 19.80 -13.06
C TRP A 478 -23.57 19.73 -13.76
N ILE A 479 -23.44 18.95 -14.85
CA ILE A 479 -22.28 19.04 -15.75
C ILE A 479 -22.28 20.43 -16.36
N PHE A 480 -21.25 21.21 -16.06
CA PHE A 480 -21.28 22.66 -16.22
C PHE A 480 -20.99 23.08 -17.66
N THR A 481 -22.04 23.16 -18.47
CA THR A 481 -21.97 23.64 -19.84
C THR A 481 -23.26 24.39 -20.21
N PRO A 482 -23.17 25.60 -20.78
CA PRO A 482 -24.31 26.24 -21.39
C PRO A 482 -24.52 25.69 -22.80
N TYR A 483 -25.58 24.91 -22.96
CA TYR A 483 -25.90 24.24 -24.22
C TYR A 483 -26.15 25.23 -25.37
N CYS A 484 -25.61 24.90 -26.54
CA CYS A 484 -25.77 25.67 -27.77
C CYS A 484 -26.84 25.07 -28.67
N TYR A 485 -26.92 23.74 -28.70
CA TYR A 485 -27.81 22.96 -29.54
C TYR A 485 -28.37 21.79 -28.75
N LEU A 486 -29.60 21.39 -29.08
CA LEU A 486 -30.19 20.17 -28.56
C LEU A 486 -29.54 18.95 -29.20
N ASP A 487 -29.39 18.95 -30.53
CA ASP A 487 -29.03 17.81 -31.36
C ASP A 487 -27.73 18.01 -32.14
N PHE A 488 -27.06 16.91 -32.51
CA PHE A 488 -25.82 16.95 -33.30
C PHE A 488 -25.97 17.54 -34.70
N GLN A 489 -27.19 17.52 -35.28
CA GLN A 489 -27.48 18.13 -36.57
C GLN A 489 -27.72 19.64 -36.50
N GLN A 490 -27.68 20.22 -35.29
CA GLN A 490 -27.87 21.66 -35.04
C GLN A 490 -29.25 22.16 -35.48
N THR A 491 -30.25 21.27 -35.48
CA THR A 491 -31.63 21.56 -35.88
C THR A 491 -32.31 22.48 -34.89
N TRP A 492 -32.08 22.26 -33.59
CA TRP A 492 -32.73 23.03 -32.51
C TRP A 492 -31.69 23.81 -31.69
N PRO A 493 -31.55 25.13 -31.94
CA PRO A 493 -30.63 25.98 -31.20
C PRO A 493 -31.19 26.38 -29.81
N MET A 494 -30.31 26.43 -28.80
CA MET A 494 -30.67 26.59 -27.38
C MET A 494 -30.00 27.77 -26.67
N ALA A 495 -29.06 28.48 -27.30
CA ALA A 495 -28.31 29.51 -26.59
C ALA A 495 -29.21 30.67 -26.11
N ASN A 496 -28.99 31.13 -24.88
CA ASN A 496 -29.85 32.14 -24.24
C ASN A 496 -29.87 33.52 -24.93
N SER A 497 -28.83 33.89 -25.69
CA SER A 497 -28.77 35.14 -26.48
C SER A 497 -28.45 34.87 -27.96
N ALA A 498 -28.87 35.78 -28.85
CA ALA A 498 -28.58 35.66 -30.28
C ALA A 498 -27.08 35.77 -30.59
N LYS A 499 -26.36 36.64 -29.87
CA LYS A 499 -24.91 36.79 -30.00
C LYS A 499 -24.17 35.56 -29.48
N ARG A 500 -24.63 34.97 -28.38
CA ARG A 500 -24.08 33.68 -27.91
C ARG A 500 -24.31 32.58 -28.94
N GLN A 501 -25.50 32.50 -29.56
CA GLN A 501 -25.75 31.51 -30.62
C GLN A 501 -24.78 31.68 -31.81
N GLN A 502 -24.39 32.91 -32.14
CA GLN A 502 -23.35 33.15 -33.17
C GLN A 502 -21.98 32.64 -32.71
N ARG A 503 -21.60 32.83 -31.44
CA ARG A 503 -20.37 32.24 -30.89
C ARG A 503 -20.40 30.71 -30.89
N CYS A 504 -21.55 30.10 -30.62
CA CYS A 504 -21.72 28.65 -30.64
C CYS A 504 -21.34 28.00 -31.99
N ALA A 505 -21.42 28.73 -33.11
CA ALA A 505 -21.01 28.23 -34.42
C ALA A 505 -19.53 27.82 -34.48
N SER A 506 -18.65 28.46 -33.69
CA SER A 506 -17.22 28.08 -33.59
C SER A 506 -16.93 27.02 -32.53
N MET A 507 -17.95 26.56 -31.78
CA MET A 507 -17.80 25.60 -30.67
C MET A 507 -18.28 24.19 -31.02
N THR A 508 -18.72 23.96 -32.27
CA THR A 508 -19.37 22.71 -32.72
C THR A 508 -18.47 21.47 -32.69
N THR A 509 -17.15 21.64 -32.55
CA THR A 509 -16.23 20.50 -32.35
C THR A 509 -16.23 19.96 -30.92
N ASN A 510 -16.83 20.70 -29.97
CA ASN A 510 -16.95 20.31 -28.56
C ASN A 510 -18.30 19.63 -28.31
N GLY A 511 -18.32 18.36 -27.94
CA GLY A 511 -19.52 17.59 -27.64
C GLY A 511 -20.34 18.16 -26.49
N ALA A 512 -19.70 18.84 -25.52
CA ALA A 512 -20.37 19.39 -24.35
C ALA A 512 -21.36 20.52 -24.67
N VAL A 513 -21.33 21.11 -25.87
CA VAL A 513 -22.33 22.13 -26.26
C VAL A 513 -23.63 21.53 -26.81
N PHE A 514 -23.68 20.22 -26.99
CA PHE A 514 -24.84 19.48 -27.49
C PHE A 514 -25.51 18.69 -26.37
N LEU A 515 -26.79 18.95 -26.11
CA LEU A 515 -27.53 18.24 -25.05
C LEU A 515 -27.72 16.75 -25.40
N GLU A 516 -27.80 16.41 -26.69
CA GLU A 516 -27.84 15.03 -27.20
C GLU A 516 -26.67 14.17 -26.69
N SER A 517 -25.46 14.74 -26.55
CA SER A 517 -24.30 13.99 -26.06
C SER A 517 -24.52 13.43 -24.65
N LEU A 518 -25.17 14.22 -23.79
CA LEU A 518 -25.53 13.85 -22.43
C LEU A 518 -26.67 12.84 -22.42
N LEU A 519 -27.80 13.19 -23.07
CA LEU A 519 -29.04 12.42 -23.01
C LEU A 519 -28.90 10.99 -23.58
N ARG A 520 -28.04 10.80 -24.60
CA ARG A 520 -27.76 9.47 -25.17
C ARG A 520 -26.99 8.55 -24.23
N ASN A 521 -26.31 9.10 -23.22
CA ASN A 521 -25.36 8.36 -22.39
C ASN A 521 -25.79 8.21 -20.93
N VAL A 522 -26.76 8.98 -20.45
CA VAL A 522 -27.34 8.79 -19.11
C VAL A 522 -28.45 7.75 -19.11
N HIS A 523 -28.73 7.16 -17.95
CA HIS A 523 -29.84 6.23 -17.79
C HIS A 523 -31.19 6.95 -17.96
N ALA A 524 -31.94 6.57 -19.00
CA ALA A 524 -33.17 7.27 -19.38
C ALA A 524 -34.28 7.19 -18.32
N ASP A 525 -34.37 6.08 -17.58
CA ASP A 525 -35.38 5.92 -16.53
C ASP A 525 -35.11 6.85 -15.33
N ASP A 526 -33.85 6.94 -14.91
CA ASP A 526 -33.41 7.84 -13.84
C ASP A 526 -33.54 9.31 -14.26
N TRP A 527 -33.22 9.63 -15.52
CA TRP A 527 -33.43 10.97 -16.09
C TRP A 527 -34.90 11.38 -16.03
N ARG A 528 -35.82 10.49 -16.44
CA ARG A 528 -37.26 10.77 -16.38
C ARG A 528 -37.74 10.94 -14.94
N ALA A 529 -37.22 10.15 -13.99
CA ALA A 529 -37.58 10.26 -12.59
C ALA A 529 -37.14 11.59 -11.95
N CYS A 530 -35.94 12.08 -12.27
CA CYS A 530 -35.38 13.29 -11.66
C CYS A 530 -35.74 14.59 -12.39
N TRP A 531 -35.76 14.58 -13.73
CA TRP A 531 -35.87 15.79 -14.55
C TRP A 531 -36.99 15.72 -15.59
N GLY A 532 -37.80 14.66 -15.62
CA GLY A 532 -38.82 14.41 -16.65
C GLY A 532 -39.79 15.56 -16.84
N ASP A 533 -40.41 16.05 -15.76
CA ASP A 533 -41.41 17.13 -15.82
C ASP A 533 -40.79 18.45 -16.33
N ALA A 534 -39.61 18.81 -15.79
CA ALA A 534 -38.91 20.03 -16.20
C ALA A 534 -38.41 19.95 -17.65
N PHE A 535 -37.87 18.80 -18.06
CA PHE A 535 -37.43 18.55 -19.43
C PHE A 535 -38.62 18.54 -20.41
N GLN A 536 -39.77 18.03 -19.97
CA GLN A 536 -40.99 18.04 -20.76
C GLN A 536 -41.41 19.48 -21.10
N ILE A 537 -41.47 20.36 -20.10
CA ILE A 537 -41.80 21.78 -20.29
C ILE A 537 -40.74 22.49 -21.14
N ALA A 538 -39.46 22.29 -20.80
CA ALA A 538 -38.35 23.03 -21.38
C ALA A 538 -38.04 22.65 -22.85
N VAL A 539 -38.35 21.40 -23.25
CA VAL A 539 -37.92 20.83 -24.53
C VAL A 539 -39.01 19.96 -25.17
N ALA A 540 -39.51 18.93 -24.48
CA ALA A 540 -40.27 17.87 -25.14
C ALA A 540 -41.62 18.35 -25.70
N ASP A 541 -42.34 19.22 -24.99
CA ASP A 541 -43.64 19.75 -25.42
C ASP A 541 -43.55 20.40 -26.81
N ASP A 542 -42.47 21.11 -27.11
CA ASP A 542 -42.32 21.76 -28.41
C ASP A 542 -41.88 20.76 -29.49
N LEU A 543 -41.03 19.78 -29.16
CA LEU A 543 -40.58 18.77 -30.13
C LEU A 543 -41.72 17.86 -30.59
N THR A 544 -42.66 17.53 -29.70
CA THR A 544 -43.84 16.68 -30.04
C THR A 544 -44.77 17.34 -31.05
N THR A 545 -44.66 18.64 -31.30
CA THR A 545 -45.42 19.34 -32.35
C THR A 545 -44.96 18.99 -33.77
N SER A 546 -43.78 18.38 -33.92
CA SER A 546 -43.17 18.02 -35.21
C SER A 546 -42.85 16.52 -35.28
N ALA A 547 -43.02 15.91 -36.46
CA ALA A 547 -42.71 14.49 -36.64
C ALA A 547 -41.20 14.17 -36.41
N SER A 548 -40.31 15.06 -36.86
CA SER A 548 -38.87 14.92 -36.65
C SER A 548 -38.47 15.04 -35.18
N GLY A 549 -39.10 15.95 -34.42
CA GLY A 549 -38.86 16.11 -32.98
C GLY A 549 -39.33 14.91 -32.16
N ALA A 550 -40.53 14.38 -32.46
CA ALA A 550 -41.04 13.16 -31.84
C ALA A 550 -40.11 11.95 -32.10
N GLN A 551 -39.61 11.80 -33.34
CA GLN A 551 -38.67 10.73 -33.68
C GLN A 551 -37.33 10.88 -32.95
N TRP A 552 -36.82 12.11 -32.80
CA TRP A 552 -35.57 12.36 -32.07
C TRP A 552 -35.71 12.05 -30.57
N LEU A 553 -36.84 12.42 -29.95
CA LEU A 553 -37.15 12.10 -28.55
C LEU A 553 -37.16 10.57 -28.32
N GLU A 554 -37.84 9.83 -29.19
CA GLU A 554 -37.89 8.37 -29.12
C GLU A 554 -36.49 7.76 -29.32
N ALA A 555 -35.74 8.22 -30.32
CA ALA A 555 -34.40 7.68 -30.61
C ALA A 555 -33.37 7.98 -29.50
N THR A 556 -33.48 9.11 -28.81
CA THR A 556 -32.50 9.57 -27.81
C THR A 556 -32.82 9.06 -26.41
N LEU A 557 -34.10 9.00 -26.03
CA LEU A 557 -34.53 8.60 -24.68
C LEU A 557 -34.89 7.11 -24.57
N THR A 558 -34.65 6.32 -25.62
CA THR A 558 -34.81 4.85 -25.57
C THR A 558 -33.45 4.20 -25.29
N PRO A 559 -33.33 3.31 -24.30
CA PRO A 559 -32.05 2.67 -23.97
C PRO A 559 -31.53 1.85 -25.14
N GLN A 560 -30.37 2.22 -25.70
CA GLN A 560 -29.62 1.34 -26.59
C GLN A 560 -28.27 0.99 -25.97
N PRO A 561 -28.04 -0.28 -25.55
CA PRO A 561 -26.76 -0.72 -25.04
C PRO A 561 -25.76 -0.84 -26.20
N VAL A 562 -25.22 0.30 -26.62
CA VAL A 562 -24.24 0.40 -27.70
C VAL A 562 -22.84 0.43 -27.12
N ALA A 563 -21.89 -0.30 -27.72
CA ALA A 563 -20.49 -0.27 -27.30
C ALA A 563 -19.92 1.17 -27.38
N VAL A 564 -19.08 1.55 -26.40
CA VAL A 564 -18.48 2.90 -26.31
C VAL A 564 -17.83 3.34 -27.63
N ALA A 565 -17.11 2.43 -28.29
CA ALA A 565 -16.45 2.71 -29.57
C ALA A 565 -17.43 3.13 -30.70
N ILE A 566 -18.65 2.57 -30.71
CA ILE A 566 -19.67 2.91 -31.72
C ILE A 566 -20.25 4.29 -31.43
N GLU A 567 -20.49 4.62 -30.16
CA GLU A 567 -20.96 5.95 -29.75
C GLU A 567 -19.92 7.03 -30.05
N VAL A 568 -18.65 6.80 -29.73
CA VAL A 568 -17.55 7.71 -30.10
C VAL A 568 -17.46 7.87 -31.62
N ALA A 569 -17.58 6.79 -32.39
CA ALA A 569 -17.60 6.87 -33.85
C ALA A 569 -18.82 7.63 -34.40
N HIS A 570 -19.93 7.66 -33.65
CA HIS A 570 -21.11 8.46 -33.99
C HIS A 570 -20.85 9.95 -33.75
N TRP A 571 -20.23 10.31 -32.62
CA TRP A 571 -19.83 11.70 -32.31
C TRP A 571 -18.82 12.23 -33.35
N GLN A 572 -17.79 11.44 -33.66
CA GLN A 572 -16.77 11.80 -34.64
C GLN A 572 -17.33 12.01 -36.05
N ARG A 573 -18.37 11.24 -36.44
CA ARG A 573 -19.09 11.43 -37.70
C ARG A 573 -19.82 12.77 -37.80
N HIS A 574 -20.18 13.35 -36.66
CA HIS A 574 -20.77 14.69 -36.56
C HIS A 574 -19.73 15.80 -36.31
N GLY A 575 -18.43 15.48 -36.45
CA GLY A 575 -17.35 16.47 -36.32
C GLY A 575 -16.92 16.78 -34.88
N ILE A 576 -17.44 16.06 -33.90
CA ILE A 576 -17.08 16.21 -32.49
C ILE A 576 -15.73 15.56 -32.23
N ARG A 577 -14.80 16.30 -31.63
CA ARG A 577 -13.42 15.88 -31.36
C ARG A 577 -13.00 16.04 -29.90
N SER A 578 -13.70 16.86 -29.14
CA SER A 578 -13.46 17.10 -27.72
C SER A 578 -14.76 17.14 -26.94
N TYR A 579 -14.69 17.00 -25.63
CA TYR A 579 -15.79 17.25 -24.71
C TYR A 579 -15.22 18.02 -23.51
N ASP A 580 -15.36 19.34 -23.53
CA ASP A 580 -14.81 20.23 -22.50
C ASP A 580 -15.91 21.05 -21.85
N THR A 581 -15.98 21.01 -20.52
CA THR A 581 -16.94 21.78 -19.72
C THR A 581 -16.43 23.19 -19.48
N GLN A 582 -17.29 24.09 -19.03
CA GLN A 582 -16.87 25.44 -18.66
C GLN A 582 -16.16 25.46 -17.31
N TRP A 583 -15.32 26.47 -17.09
CA TRP A 583 -14.68 26.69 -15.80
C TRP A 583 -15.70 27.21 -14.80
N GLN A 584 -15.62 26.74 -13.55
CA GLN A 584 -16.52 27.14 -12.48
C GLN A 584 -15.84 27.04 -11.10
N ASN A 585 -16.47 27.63 -10.08
CA ASN A 585 -16.01 27.56 -8.69
C ASN A 585 -17.08 27.13 -7.66
N TYR A 586 -18.23 26.63 -8.11
CA TYR A 586 -19.28 26.06 -7.27
C TYR A 586 -19.15 24.54 -7.06
N LYS A 587 -18.18 23.87 -7.69
CA LYS A 587 -17.83 22.46 -7.48
C LYS A 587 -16.33 22.31 -7.36
N GLN A 588 -15.93 21.55 -6.36
CA GLN A 588 -14.61 20.99 -6.22
C GLN A 588 -14.57 19.62 -6.84
N LEU A 589 -13.75 19.48 -7.88
CA LEU A 589 -13.53 18.19 -8.50
C LEU A 589 -12.63 17.36 -7.58
N GLY A 590 -13.02 16.11 -7.36
CA GLY A 590 -12.26 15.15 -6.58
C GLY A 590 -11.36 14.28 -7.44
N ILE A 591 -10.27 13.85 -6.84
CA ILE A 591 -9.30 12.94 -7.43
C ILE A 591 -8.74 12.00 -6.35
N LEU A 592 -8.71 10.71 -6.67
CA LEU A 592 -7.90 9.71 -5.96
C LEU A 592 -6.70 9.36 -6.83
N ASN A 593 -5.52 9.88 -6.49
CA ASN A 593 -4.29 9.68 -7.25
C ASN A 593 -3.29 8.84 -6.46
N SER A 594 -2.74 7.78 -7.05
CA SER A 594 -1.73 6.91 -6.44
C SER A 594 -0.57 6.57 -7.38
N TYR A 595 0.52 6.05 -6.82
CA TYR A 595 1.61 5.39 -7.54
C TYR A 595 1.91 4.03 -6.91
N ASP A 596 2.47 3.10 -7.69
CA ASP A 596 2.80 1.77 -7.17
C ASP A 596 4.29 1.58 -6.94
N ILE A 597 4.64 0.81 -5.92
CA ILE A 597 5.96 0.19 -5.76
C ILE A 597 5.86 -1.29 -6.14
N VAL A 598 6.73 -1.74 -7.04
CA VAL A 598 6.75 -3.12 -7.53
C VAL A 598 7.87 -3.91 -6.85
N SER A 599 7.47 -4.98 -6.17
CA SER A 599 8.36 -5.90 -5.46
C SER A 599 9.01 -6.96 -6.36
N CYS A 600 9.95 -7.74 -5.82
CA CYS A 600 10.61 -8.83 -6.54
C CYS A 600 9.68 -9.98 -6.95
N TYR A 601 8.45 -10.01 -6.44
CA TYR A 601 7.42 -10.97 -6.81
C TYR A 601 6.51 -10.46 -7.95
N GLY A 602 6.69 -9.21 -8.39
CA GLY A 602 5.76 -8.54 -9.30
C GLY A 602 4.48 -8.03 -8.63
N ALA A 603 4.41 -8.04 -7.29
CA ALA A 603 3.28 -7.47 -6.56
C ALA A 603 3.37 -5.94 -6.52
N HIS A 604 2.24 -5.27 -6.75
CA HIS A 604 2.06 -3.83 -6.74
C HIS A 604 1.55 -3.35 -5.37
N TYR A 605 2.24 -2.36 -4.80
CA TYR A 605 1.86 -1.74 -3.53
C TYR A 605 1.52 -0.26 -3.76
N PRO A 606 0.24 0.13 -3.70
CA PRO A 606 -0.19 1.49 -4.02
C PRO A 606 0.08 2.46 -2.85
N PHE A 607 0.55 3.66 -3.19
CA PHE A 607 0.80 4.79 -2.30
C PHE A 607 0.04 6.01 -2.79
N THR A 608 -0.63 6.73 -1.88
CA THR A 608 -1.47 7.87 -2.24
C THR A 608 -0.63 9.12 -2.51
N LEU A 609 -0.86 9.79 -3.63
CA LEU A 609 -0.31 11.12 -3.95
C LEU A 609 -1.28 12.25 -3.57
N GLN A 610 -2.57 12.03 -3.83
CA GLN A 610 -3.64 12.99 -3.55
C GLN A 610 -4.94 12.23 -3.30
N SER A 611 -5.63 12.56 -2.22
CA SER A 611 -6.98 12.05 -1.91
C SER A 611 -7.94 13.21 -1.69
N GLN A 612 -8.80 13.48 -2.66
CA GLN A 612 -9.75 14.58 -2.63
C GLN A 612 -11.09 14.12 -3.17
N ASN A 613 -12.17 14.38 -2.43
CA ASN A 613 -13.53 14.06 -2.88
C ASN A 613 -14.17 15.23 -3.63
N GLY A 614 -15.03 14.88 -4.60
CA GLY A 614 -15.89 15.81 -5.28
C GLY A 614 -16.92 16.41 -4.33
N SER A 615 -17.10 17.73 -4.34
CA SER A 615 -18.07 18.41 -3.47
C SER A 615 -18.63 19.68 -4.09
N PHE A 616 -19.87 20.02 -3.73
CA PHE A 616 -20.49 21.30 -4.10
C PHE A 616 -20.12 22.39 -3.09
N ARG A 617 -19.89 23.60 -3.59
CA ARG A 617 -19.47 24.80 -2.84
C ARG A 617 -20.42 25.97 -3.09
N VAL A 618 -21.72 25.69 -3.10
CA VAL A 618 -22.79 26.63 -3.51
C VAL A 618 -22.82 27.91 -2.68
N GLN A 619 -22.49 27.86 -1.39
CA GLN A 619 -22.55 29.04 -0.52
C GLN A 619 -21.41 30.05 -0.76
N THR A 620 -20.25 29.58 -1.22
CA THR A 620 -19.04 30.42 -1.39
C THR A 620 -18.70 30.70 -2.85
N GLN A 621 -19.48 30.15 -3.79
CA GLN A 621 -19.26 30.32 -5.22
C GLN A 621 -19.50 31.77 -5.68
N SER A 622 -18.84 32.14 -6.77
CA SER A 622 -19.02 33.44 -7.43
C SER A 622 -19.24 33.35 -8.95
N SER A 623 -19.11 32.16 -9.54
CA SER A 623 -19.19 31.88 -10.98
C SER A 623 -20.61 31.87 -11.57
N TRP A 624 -21.67 31.67 -10.78
CA TRP A 624 -23.05 31.60 -11.30
C TRP A 624 -23.53 32.85 -12.03
N LYS A 625 -22.90 34.00 -11.79
CA LYS A 625 -23.20 35.25 -12.51
C LYS A 625 -22.84 35.15 -14.00
N MET A 626 -21.91 34.27 -14.37
CA MET A 626 -21.52 34.03 -15.76
C MET A 626 -22.54 33.12 -16.44
N TYR A 627 -22.79 31.96 -15.84
CA TYR A 627 -23.88 31.04 -16.13
C TYR A 627 -24.10 30.12 -14.91
N TRP A 628 -25.34 29.69 -14.63
CA TRP A 628 -25.70 28.95 -13.42
C TRP A 628 -25.98 27.45 -13.60
N SER A 629 -25.68 26.85 -14.75
CA SER A 629 -25.95 25.44 -15.13
C SER A 629 -27.38 25.13 -15.62
N LEU A 630 -27.52 24.02 -16.37
CA LEU A 630 -28.80 23.53 -16.91
C LEU A 630 -29.76 23.11 -15.80
N ALA A 631 -29.25 22.57 -14.69
CA ALA A 631 -30.07 22.21 -13.53
C ALA A 631 -30.93 23.38 -13.05
N ASN A 632 -30.34 24.58 -12.98
CA ASN A 632 -31.05 25.79 -12.59
C ASN A 632 -32.00 26.31 -13.68
N ASP A 633 -31.66 26.15 -14.96
CA ASP A 633 -32.57 26.46 -16.06
C ASP A 633 -33.84 25.58 -16.01
N LEU A 634 -33.68 24.27 -15.82
CA LEU A 634 -34.78 23.31 -15.69
C LEU A 634 -35.63 23.59 -14.44
N ALA A 635 -34.99 23.81 -13.28
CA ALA A 635 -35.69 24.14 -12.05
C ALA A 635 -36.50 25.45 -12.17
N ALA A 636 -35.94 26.47 -12.82
CA ALA A 636 -36.62 27.73 -13.04
C ALA A 636 -37.80 27.58 -14.03
N VAL A 637 -37.69 26.74 -15.06
CA VAL A 637 -38.82 26.45 -15.97
C VAL A 637 -39.98 25.75 -15.25
N ALA A 638 -39.70 24.92 -14.24
CA ALA A 638 -40.72 24.23 -13.45
C ALA A 638 -41.30 25.08 -12.30
N THR A 639 -40.57 26.09 -11.81
CA THR A 639 -40.94 26.85 -10.60
C THR A 639 -41.75 28.10 -10.92
N ASN A 640 -42.97 28.20 -10.38
CA ASN A 640 -43.80 29.40 -10.49
C ASN A 640 -43.12 30.64 -9.88
N GLY A 641 -43.17 31.77 -10.59
CA GLY A 641 -42.57 33.03 -10.13
C GLY A 641 -41.09 33.22 -10.46
N SER A 642 -40.41 32.22 -11.02
CA SER A 642 -39.00 32.30 -11.45
C SER A 642 -38.75 33.29 -12.61
N GLY A 643 -39.81 33.65 -13.35
CA GLY A 643 -39.71 34.37 -14.61
C GLY A 643 -39.56 33.47 -15.85
N MET A 644 -39.30 32.17 -15.68
CA MET A 644 -39.21 31.18 -16.77
C MET A 644 -40.28 30.07 -16.71
N ALA A 645 -41.18 30.14 -15.73
CA ALA A 645 -42.22 29.13 -15.52
C ALA A 645 -43.02 28.81 -16.79
N GLY A 646 -43.05 27.55 -17.22
CA GLY A 646 -43.81 27.11 -18.39
C GLY A 646 -43.24 27.50 -19.76
N LEU A 647 -42.03 28.05 -19.80
CA LEU A 647 -41.36 28.49 -21.03
C LEU A 647 -40.37 27.43 -21.55
N SER A 648 -40.06 27.54 -22.84
CA SER A 648 -39.15 26.64 -23.55
C SER A 648 -37.72 27.17 -23.61
N LEU A 649 -36.74 26.27 -23.58
CA LEU A 649 -35.33 26.59 -23.79
C LEU A 649 -34.93 26.53 -25.28
N LEU A 650 -35.82 26.09 -26.16
CA LEU A 650 -35.58 26.04 -27.61
C LEU A 650 -35.86 27.40 -28.26
N ARG A 651 -34.88 27.97 -28.97
CA ARG A 651 -35.01 29.30 -29.61
C ARG A 651 -36.04 29.33 -30.73
N THR A 652 -36.35 28.18 -31.33
CA THR A 652 -37.38 28.04 -32.38
C THR A 652 -38.80 27.99 -31.83
N SER A 653 -38.96 27.86 -30.51
CA SER A 653 -40.27 27.81 -29.86
C SER A 653 -40.95 29.18 -29.83
N ALA A 654 -42.27 29.21 -29.99
CA ALA A 654 -43.07 30.40 -29.74
C ALA A 654 -43.06 30.82 -28.25
N ARG A 655 -42.71 29.90 -27.34
CA ARG A 655 -42.63 30.12 -25.89
C ARG A 655 -41.18 30.25 -25.39
N TYR A 656 -40.25 30.66 -26.25
CA TYR A 656 -38.84 30.73 -25.89
C TYR A 656 -38.59 31.67 -24.68
N ALA A 657 -37.92 31.14 -23.64
CA ALA A 657 -37.76 31.77 -22.34
C ALA A 657 -37.07 33.15 -22.39
N PHE A 658 -36.16 33.34 -23.37
CA PHE A 658 -35.35 34.55 -23.50
C PHE A 658 -35.76 35.42 -24.71
N ALA A 659 -36.99 35.29 -25.20
CA ALA A 659 -37.48 36.12 -26.32
C ALA A 659 -37.61 37.61 -25.93
N ASN A 660 -38.17 37.88 -24.75
CA ASN A 660 -38.46 39.23 -24.25
C ASN A 660 -37.69 39.59 -22.96
N GLN A 661 -36.77 38.73 -22.52
CA GLN A 661 -35.97 38.93 -21.30
C GLN A 661 -34.59 38.30 -21.47
N SER A 662 -33.60 38.84 -20.77
CA SER A 662 -32.25 38.26 -20.70
C SER A 662 -32.11 37.35 -19.48
N LEU A 663 -31.14 36.44 -19.49
CA LEU A 663 -30.82 35.66 -18.29
C LEU A 663 -30.34 36.56 -17.14
N GLN A 664 -29.71 37.71 -17.43
CA GLN A 664 -29.40 38.74 -16.43
C GLN A 664 -30.67 39.21 -15.69
N ASN A 665 -31.76 39.48 -16.42
CA ASN A 665 -33.02 39.93 -15.80
C ASN A 665 -33.59 38.86 -14.85
N ILE A 666 -33.39 37.58 -15.19
CA ILE A 666 -33.80 36.45 -14.34
C ILE A 666 -32.91 36.39 -13.10
N PHE A 667 -31.59 36.57 -13.23
CA PHE A 667 -30.66 36.63 -12.09
C PHE A 667 -30.96 37.78 -11.13
N GLU A 668 -31.41 38.93 -11.65
CA GLU A 668 -31.85 40.07 -10.83
C GLU A 668 -33.15 39.76 -10.07
N ARG A 669 -34.06 38.96 -10.65
CA ARG A 669 -35.29 38.51 -9.97
C ARG A 669 -35.03 37.42 -8.94
N SER A 670 -34.10 36.51 -9.20
CA SER A 670 -33.73 35.41 -8.30
C SER A 670 -32.74 35.82 -7.20
N ASN A 671 -32.37 37.10 -7.10
CA ASN A 671 -31.32 37.62 -6.21
C ASN A 671 -29.94 36.97 -6.41
N THR A 672 -29.70 36.29 -7.54
CA THR A 672 -28.36 35.80 -7.92
C THR A 672 -27.44 36.95 -8.31
N LEU A 673 -28.01 38.04 -8.83
CA LEU A 673 -27.34 39.28 -9.15
C LEU A 673 -28.09 40.45 -8.49
N VAL A 674 -27.41 41.22 -7.63
CA VAL A 674 -28.04 42.35 -6.94
C VAL A 674 -28.27 43.51 -7.93
N SER A 675 -29.49 44.05 -7.96
CA SER A 675 -29.88 45.21 -8.75
C SER A 675 -30.17 46.41 -7.81
N PRO A 676 -29.69 47.63 -8.12
CA PRO A 676 -28.90 48.02 -9.28
C PRO A 676 -27.47 47.45 -9.24
N LEU A 677 -26.90 47.20 -10.43
CA LEU A 677 -25.51 46.73 -10.55
C LEU A 677 -24.54 47.73 -9.92
N THR A 678 -23.59 47.21 -9.15
CA THR A 678 -22.49 47.97 -8.59
C THR A 678 -21.56 48.51 -9.69
N GLN A 679 -20.81 49.60 -9.43
CA GLN A 679 -19.96 50.24 -10.45
C GLN A 679 -18.98 49.27 -11.13
N GLY A 680 -18.36 48.35 -10.37
CA GLY A 680 -17.49 47.30 -10.91
C GLY A 680 -18.21 46.37 -11.89
N PHE A 681 -19.41 45.88 -11.53
CA PHE A 681 -20.20 45.03 -12.43
C PHE A 681 -20.76 45.79 -13.64
N GLN A 682 -21.01 47.09 -13.53
CA GLN A 682 -21.33 47.91 -14.70
C GLN A 682 -20.16 47.97 -15.68
N LEU A 683 -18.92 48.15 -15.19
CA LEU A 683 -17.70 48.11 -16.01
C LEU A 683 -17.53 46.76 -16.71
N ILE A 684 -17.69 45.65 -15.97
CA ILE A 684 -17.66 44.30 -16.56
C ILE A 684 -18.73 44.12 -17.63
N ARG A 685 -19.95 44.56 -17.35
CA ARG A 685 -21.06 44.47 -18.32
C ARG A 685 -20.77 45.24 -19.61
N MET A 686 -20.10 46.39 -19.51
CA MET A 686 -19.70 47.18 -20.69
C MET A 686 -18.55 46.54 -21.47
N VAL A 687 -17.58 45.91 -20.80
CA VAL A 687 -16.38 45.35 -21.43
C VAL A 687 -16.61 43.95 -22.00
N VAL A 688 -17.32 43.08 -21.27
CA VAL A 688 -17.48 41.66 -21.61
C VAL A 688 -18.88 41.40 -22.19
N GLY A 689 -19.93 41.87 -21.51
CA GLY A 689 -21.32 41.70 -21.93
C GLY A 689 -22.29 41.47 -20.77
N PRO A 690 -23.57 41.21 -21.05
CA PRO A 690 -24.57 40.94 -20.01
C PRO A 690 -24.27 39.63 -19.26
N PHE A 691 -24.50 39.65 -17.94
CA PHE A 691 -24.37 38.47 -17.09
C PHE A 691 -25.36 37.37 -17.50
N GLY A 692 -25.02 36.10 -17.25
CA GLY A 692 -25.78 34.94 -17.75
C GLY A 692 -25.43 34.49 -19.17
N SER A 693 -24.83 35.36 -20.01
CA SER A 693 -24.43 35.02 -21.39
C SER A 693 -22.91 35.10 -21.60
N ILE A 694 -22.13 34.94 -20.53
CA ILE A 694 -20.66 34.97 -20.55
C ILE A 694 -20.16 33.53 -20.40
N ASP A 695 -19.41 33.06 -21.40
CA ASP A 695 -18.79 31.74 -21.39
C ASP A 695 -17.44 31.80 -20.64
N THR A 696 -17.20 30.84 -19.73
CA THR A 696 -15.93 30.71 -18.98
C THR A 696 -15.12 29.53 -19.51
N VAL A 697 -14.06 29.82 -20.27
CA VAL A 697 -13.25 28.79 -20.95
C VAL A 697 -11.90 28.64 -20.26
N TYR A 698 -11.57 27.43 -19.81
CA TYR A 698 -10.25 27.12 -19.26
C TYR A 698 -9.18 27.18 -20.36
N ILE A 699 -8.07 27.88 -20.12
CA ILE A 699 -6.94 27.92 -21.04
C ILE A 699 -5.83 27.00 -20.52
N PRO A 700 -5.46 25.94 -21.26
CA PRO A 700 -4.40 25.04 -20.85
C PRO A 700 -3.00 25.63 -21.09
N VAL A 701 -2.04 25.24 -20.24
CA VAL A 701 -0.63 25.62 -20.38
C VAL A 701 -0.08 25.12 -21.72
N PRO A 702 0.51 25.98 -22.57
CA PRO A 702 1.13 25.55 -23.82
C PRO A 702 2.23 24.51 -23.57
N SER A 703 2.23 23.45 -24.37
CA SER A 703 3.21 22.38 -24.24
C SER A 703 4.66 22.86 -24.43
N VAL A 704 4.88 23.96 -25.15
CA VAL A 704 6.18 24.59 -25.36
C VAL A 704 6.70 25.25 -24.09
N LEU A 705 5.85 26.03 -23.40
CA LEU A 705 6.20 26.65 -22.12
C LEU A 705 6.45 25.60 -21.04
N ARG A 706 5.55 24.62 -20.92
CA ARG A 706 5.70 23.53 -19.94
C ARG A 706 7.00 22.73 -20.14
N ARG A 707 7.38 22.44 -21.39
CA ARG A 707 8.66 21.76 -21.72
C ARG A 707 9.88 22.61 -21.37
N ALA A 708 9.83 23.93 -21.61
CA ALA A 708 10.92 24.83 -21.27
C ALA A 708 11.16 24.91 -19.75
N VAL A 709 10.08 24.98 -18.96
CA VAL A 709 10.17 24.95 -17.50
C VAL A 709 10.71 23.60 -17.02
N ALA A 710 10.25 22.49 -17.62
CA ALA A 710 10.75 21.15 -17.28
C ALA A 710 12.25 21.00 -17.56
N GLU A 711 12.72 21.51 -18.70
CA GLU A 711 14.14 21.49 -19.08
C GLU A 711 14.99 22.32 -18.12
N LEU A 712 14.58 23.55 -17.79
CA LEU A 712 15.29 24.39 -16.83
C LEU A 712 15.28 23.80 -15.42
N SER A 713 14.17 23.20 -15.00
CA SER A 713 14.08 22.50 -13.72
C SER A 713 15.05 21.31 -13.69
N ASN A 714 15.07 20.47 -14.74
CA ASN A 714 16.00 19.35 -14.85
C ASN A 714 17.48 19.81 -14.88
N GLN A 715 17.80 20.89 -15.60
CA GLN A 715 19.13 21.49 -15.61
C GLN A 715 19.51 21.98 -14.21
N LEU A 716 18.63 22.71 -13.53
CA LEU A 716 18.86 23.18 -12.17
C LEU A 716 19.15 22.00 -11.23
N LYS A 717 18.28 20.99 -11.21
CA LYS A 717 18.43 19.80 -10.36
C LYS A 717 19.72 19.03 -10.70
N ALA A 718 20.03 18.82 -11.97
CA ALA A 718 21.26 18.15 -12.38
C ALA A 718 22.52 18.93 -11.97
N THR A 719 22.51 20.25 -12.12
CA THR A 719 23.63 21.12 -11.73
C THR A 719 23.84 21.11 -10.21
N LEU A 720 22.77 21.19 -9.40
CA LEU A 720 22.86 21.07 -7.95
C LEU A 720 23.46 19.73 -7.50
N ARG A 721 23.20 18.65 -8.25
CA ARG A 721 23.73 17.32 -7.92
C ARG A 721 25.17 17.09 -8.37
N THR A 722 25.64 17.80 -9.39
CA THR A 722 26.94 17.56 -10.05
C THR A 722 28.01 18.60 -9.73
N SER A 723 27.62 19.80 -9.27
CA SER A 723 28.53 20.89 -8.93
C SER A 723 28.37 21.33 -7.47
N MET A 724 29.43 21.14 -6.68
CA MET A 724 29.48 21.61 -5.29
C MET A 724 29.40 23.14 -5.19
N ASP A 725 30.04 23.86 -6.12
CA ASP A 725 30.02 25.33 -6.14
C ASP A 725 28.61 25.87 -6.40
N ALA A 726 27.86 25.22 -7.29
CA ALA A 726 26.46 25.56 -7.53
C ALA A 726 25.60 25.29 -6.29
N GLN A 727 25.83 24.16 -5.62
CA GLN A 727 25.10 23.81 -4.40
C GLN A 727 25.34 24.82 -3.28
N ILE A 728 26.60 25.23 -3.05
CA ILE A 728 26.95 26.27 -2.07
C ILE A 728 26.31 27.61 -2.44
N ALA A 729 26.39 28.01 -3.72
CA ALA A 729 25.80 29.25 -4.19
C ALA A 729 24.27 29.28 -4.02
N PHE A 730 23.60 28.17 -4.31
CA PHE A 730 22.15 28.04 -4.16
C PHE A 730 21.71 28.10 -2.69
N MET A 731 22.42 27.41 -1.79
CA MET A 731 22.16 27.45 -0.35
C MET A 731 22.41 28.82 0.28
N GLY A 732 23.27 29.65 -0.35
CA GLY A 732 23.51 31.03 0.06
C GLY A 732 22.39 32.01 -0.33
N LEU A 733 21.40 31.59 -1.11
CA LEU A 733 20.28 32.44 -1.52
C LEU A 733 19.30 32.66 -0.36
N VAL A 734 18.69 33.85 -0.28
CA VAL A 734 17.81 34.25 0.84
C VAL A 734 16.34 33.96 0.53
N PRO A 735 15.66 33.05 1.26
CA PRO A 735 14.24 32.74 1.06
C PRO A 735 13.33 33.94 1.31
N ILE A 736 12.35 34.15 0.42
CA ILE A 736 11.32 35.17 0.57
C ILE A 736 9.96 34.47 0.62
N GLN A 737 9.19 34.80 1.65
CA GLN A 737 7.91 34.15 1.91
C GLN A 737 6.81 34.67 0.97
N TRP A 738 6.86 35.94 0.58
CA TRP A 738 5.87 36.56 -0.29
C TRP A 738 6.41 37.80 -1.01
N VAL A 739 5.84 38.11 -2.17
CA VAL A 739 6.10 39.34 -2.93
C VAL A 739 4.78 39.89 -3.49
N ALA A 740 4.54 41.19 -3.37
CA ALA A 740 3.36 41.85 -3.93
C ALA A 740 3.76 42.87 -5.02
N PRO A 741 3.98 42.42 -6.26
CA PRO A 741 4.38 43.31 -7.32
C PRO A 741 3.18 44.08 -7.90
N VAL A 742 3.42 45.31 -8.34
CA VAL A 742 2.47 46.21 -8.99
C VAL A 742 3.13 46.79 -10.25
N PRO A 743 2.44 46.80 -11.40
CA PRO A 743 2.97 47.39 -12.62
C PRO A 743 3.30 48.88 -12.45
N LEU A 744 4.37 49.34 -13.10
CA LEU A 744 4.86 50.71 -12.98
C LEU A 744 3.82 51.71 -13.48
N THR A 745 3.20 51.40 -14.62
CA THR A 745 2.17 52.24 -15.24
C THR A 745 0.95 52.45 -14.34
N TRP A 746 0.69 51.52 -13.41
CA TRP A 746 -0.41 51.64 -12.47
C TRP A 746 0.02 52.41 -11.22
N LEU A 747 1.22 52.15 -10.70
CA LEU A 747 1.80 52.89 -9.56
C LEU A 747 1.93 54.40 -9.84
N ASP A 748 2.32 54.77 -11.07
CA ASP A 748 2.52 56.18 -11.43
C ASP A 748 1.20 56.96 -11.58
N MET A 749 0.09 56.28 -11.87
CA MET A 749 -1.18 56.92 -12.26
C MET A 749 -2.30 56.79 -11.21
N TYR A 750 -2.24 55.77 -10.34
CA TYR A 750 -3.34 55.42 -9.44
C TYR A 750 -2.86 55.30 -8.00
N ALA A 751 -3.57 55.94 -7.07
CA ALA A 751 -3.25 55.84 -5.65
C ALA A 751 -3.87 54.62 -4.97
N SER A 752 -5.00 54.11 -5.49
CA SER A 752 -5.83 53.16 -4.76
C SER A 752 -6.58 52.16 -5.63
N THR A 753 -6.89 50.99 -5.07
CA THR A 753 -7.56 49.86 -5.73
C THR A 753 -8.81 49.39 -4.98
N ALA A 754 -9.86 49.04 -5.73
CA ALA A 754 -11.19 48.64 -5.23
C ALA A 754 -11.55 47.18 -5.57
N GLY A 755 -10.58 46.36 -5.99
CA GLY A 755 -10.75 44.93 -6.27
C GLY A 755 -10.11 44.46 -7.60
N GLY A 756 -9.98 43.14 -7.77
CA GLY A 756 -9.28 42.53 -8.93
C GLY A 756 -10.04 41.42 -9.65
N SER A 757 -11.33 41.21 -9.34
CA SER A 757 -12.10 40.07 -9.85
C SER A 757 -13.33 40.49 -10.66
N PRO A 758 -13.58 39.92 -11.86
CA PRO A 758 -14.85 40.09 -12.59
C PRO A 758 -16.02 39.35 -11.92
N LEU A 759 -15.77 38.43 -10.98
CA LEU A 759 -16.81 37.64 -10.30
C LEU A 759 -17.38 38.34 -9.06
N CYS A 760 -16.66 39.37 -8.57
CA CYS A 760 -16.95 40.06 -7.32
C CYS A 760 -17.32 41.54 -7.56
N PRO A 761 -18.20 42.11 -6.73
CA PRO A 761 -18.51 43.53 -6.78
C PRO A 761 -17.27 44.35 -6.36
N TYR A 762 -17.27 45.65 -6.67
CA TYR A 762 -16.25 46.56 -6.14
C TYR A 762 -16.36 46.67 -4.61
N THR A 763 -15.24 46.90 -3.92
CA THR A 763 -15.22 47.04 -2.44
C THR A 763 -15.55 48.46 -2.00
N ALA A 764 -16.28 48.60 -0.89
CA ALA A 764 -16.64 49.92 -0.35
C ALA A 764 -15.46 50.62 0.34
N ALA A 765 -14.50 49.86 0.89
CA ALA A 765 -13.22 50.39 1.35
C ALA A 765 -12.14 50.12 0.29
N VAL A 766 -11.50 51.19 -0.16
CA VAL A 766 -10.46 51.18 -1.19
C VAL A 766 -9.11 51.03 -0.51
N SER A 767 -8.25 50.14 -1.00
CA SER A 767 -6.91 49.91 -0.45
C SER A 767 -5.86 50.75 -1.19
N PRO A 768 -4.82 51.26 -0.51
CA PRO A 768 -3.65 51.84 -1.17
C PRO A 768 -3.01 50.85 -2.15
N LEU A 769 -2.69 51.31 -3.36
CA LEU A 769 -2.12 50.46 -4.41
C LEU A 769 -0.65 50.06 -4.12
N ASP A 770 0.07 50.88 -3.35
CA ASP A 770 1.45 50.62 -2.92
C ASP A 770 1.58 49.40 -2.00
N LEU A 771 0.48 48.92 -1.41
CA LEU A 771 0.44 47.67 -0.64
C LEU A 771 0.42 46.42 -1.53
N GLY A 772 0.16 46.56 -2.83
CA GLY A 772 0.07 45.47 -3.78
C GLY A 772 -1.23 45.43 -4.58
N LEU A 773 -1.29 44.52 -5.56
CA LEU A 773 -2.51 44.27 -6.31
C LEU A 773 -3.58 43.62 -5.42
N PRO A 774 -4.87 43.92 -5.64
CA PRO A 774 -5.95 43.26 -4.91
C PRO A 774 -6.13 41.82 -5.42
N THR A 775 -6.74 40.97 -4.59
CA THR A 775 -7.10 39.60 -4.97
C THR A 775 -7.76 39.49 -6.34
N PHE A 776 -7.25 38.58 -7.16
CA PHE A 776 -7.79 38.24 -8.47
C PHE A 776 -9.05 37.37 -8.33
N PHE A 777 -9.64 36.93 -9.45
CA PHE A 777 -10.70 35.93 -9.35
C PHE A 777 -10.13 34.65 -8.75
N SER A 778 -10.86 34.07 -7.80
CA SER A 778 -10.41 32.88 -7.09
C SER A 778 -11.38 31.74 -7.31
N TYR A 779 -10.79 30.55 -7.37
CA TYR A 779 -11.54 29.31 -7.27
C TYR A 779 -11.98 29.06 -5.82
N SER A 780 -11.10 29.28 -4.82
CA SER A 780 -11.36 28.92 -3.42
C SER A 780 -11.89 30.06 -2.56
N LEU A 781 -11.54 31.32 -2.84
CA LEU A 781 -11.91 32.46 -2.00
C LEU A 781 -13.29 33.02 -2.36
N PRO A 782 -14.17 33.27 -1.38
CA PRO A 782 -15.39 34.02 -1.60
C PRO A 782 -15.09 35.51 -1.87
N CYS A 783 -16.07 36.24 -2.40
CA CYS A 783 -15.94 37.69 -2.57
C CYS A 783 -15.91 38.40 -1.21
N ASN A 784 -14.87 39.21 -0.96
CA ASN A 784 -14.78 40.06 0.23
C ASN A 784 -15.21 41.49 -0.13
N THR A 785 -16.31 41.97 0.46
CA THR A 785 -16.86 43.32 0.21
C THR A 785 -16.24 44.40 1.10
N ASN A 786 -15.53 44.01 2.17
CA ASN A 786 -15.02 44.92 3.20
C ASN A 786 -13.64 45.46 2.84
N ALA A 787 -12.69 44.59 2.48
CA ALA A 787 -11.37 44.99 2.01
C ALA A 787 -10.76 43.88 1.13
N PRO A 788 -10.16 44.21 -0.02
CA PRO A 788 -9.47 43.21 -0.83
C PRO A 788 -8.18 42.77 -0.14
N TYR A 789 -7.92 41.47 -0.09
CA TYR A 789 -6.59 40.95 0.29
C TYR A 789 -5.57 41.27 -0.80
N VAL A 790 -4.28 41.24 -0.45
CA VAL A 790 -3.18 41.42 -1.42
C VAL A 790 -2.95 40.12 -2.20
N ALA A 791 -2.92 40.23 -3.53
CA ALA A 791 -2.61 39.14 -4.47
C ALA A 791 -1.09 38.87 -4.49
N ALA A 792 -0.56 38.37 -3.38
CA ALA A 792 0.85 38.07 -3.25
C ALA A 792 1.26 36.80 -4.04
N LEU A 793 2.49 36.80 -4.52
CA LEU A 793 3.22 35.63 -5.01
C LEU A 793 3.96 35.00 -3.83
N ASN A 794 3.98 33.66 -3.73
CA ASN A 794 4.77 32.93 -2.72
C ASN A 794 5.80 31.99 -3.39
N PRO A 795 6.76 32.53 -4.16
CA PRO A 795 7.67 31.74 -4.97
C PRO A 795 8.72 31.00 -4.14
N THR A 796 8.96 29.77 -4.52
CA THR A 796 10.10 28.95 -4.09
C THR A 796 11.41 29.45 -4.71
N MET A 797 12.54 29.00 -4.15
CA MET A 797 13.86 29.31 -4.71
C MET A 797 14.04 28.82 -6.14
N ASP A 798 13.51 27.63 -6.46
CA ASP A 798 13.54 27.10 -7.82
C ASP A 798 12.80 28.02 -8.79
N GLU A 799 11.61 28.50 -8.42
CA GLU A 799 10.82 29.40 -9.26
C GLU A 799 11.52 30.75 -9.48
N PHE A 800 12.15 31.33 -8.45
CA PHE A 800 12.93 32.54 -8.61
C PHE A 800 14.10 32.38 -9.58
N VAL A 801 14.87 31.30 -9.43
CA VAL A 801 16.03 31.02 -10.29
C VAL A 801 15.58 30.77 -11.74
N ILE A 802 14.50 30.02 -11.94
CA ILE A 802 13.94 29.75 -13.26
C ILE A 802 13.37 31.05 -13.87
N ALA A 803 12.62 31.85 -13.12
CA ALA A 803 12.09 33.13 -13.60
C ALA A 803 13.21 34.10 -13.98
N ALA A 804 14.30 34.15 -13.20
CA ALA A 804 15.48 34.96 -13.53
C ALA A 804 16.16 34.49 -14.82
N ALA A 805 16.19 33.18 -15.10
CA ALA A 805 16.71 32.63 -16.34
C ALA A 805 15.85 33.01 -17.57
N PHE A 806 14.53 33.11 -17.40
CA PHE A 806 13.60 33.59 -18.43
C PHE A 806 13.72 35.11 -18.67
N ALA A 807 13.68 35.90 -17.59
CA ALA A 807 13.53 37.35 -17.67
C ALA A 807 14.85 38.08 -17.99
N ARG A 808 15.99 37.60 -17.44
CA ARG A 808 17.30 38.27 -17.50
C ARG A 808 17.26 39.80 -17.31
N PRO A 809 16.68 40.29 -16.20
CA PRO A 809 16.61 41.72 -15.92
C PRO A 809 18.02 42.35 -15.86
N ASP A 810 18.23 43.44 -16.62
CA ASP A 810 19.50 44.18 -16.64
C ASP A 810 19.74 44.99 -15.36
N ASP A 811 18.67 45.55 -14.76
CA ASP A 811 18.75 46.39 -13.56
C ASP A 811 17.80 45.88 -12.46
N ALA A 812 18.38 45.29 -11.41
CA ALA A 812 17.65 44.79 -10.26
C ALA A 812 16.88 45.90 -9.51
N SER A 813 17.38 47.15 -9.50
CA SER A 813 16.75 48.23 -8.76
C SER A 813 15.37 48.61 -9.32
N ARG A 814 15.24 48.57 -10.66
CA ARG A 814 13.98 48.86 -11.36
C ARG A 814 12.94 47.78 -11.12
N VAL A 815 13.35 46.50 -11.14
CA VAL A 815 12.47 45.38 -10.78
C VAL A 815 12.01 45.52 -9.33
N CYS A 816 12.93 45.80 -8.40
CA CYS A 816 12.60 45.91 -6.99
C CYS A 816 11.68 47.09 -6.63
N ALA A 817 11.69 48.18 -7.43
CA ALA A 817 10.77 49.30 -7.25
C ALA A 817 9.30 48.91 -7.51
N LEU A 818 9.05 47.84 -8.29
CA LEU A 818 7.71 47.36 -8.61
C LEU A 818 7.09 46.50 -7.51
N ALA A 819 7.81 46.20 -6.43
CA ALA A 819 7.25 45.56 -5.25
C ALA A 819 7.46 46.46 -4.02
N PRO A 820 6.72 47.59 -3.90
CA PRO A 820 6.97 48.58 -2.84
C PRO A 820 7.05 48.00 -1.43
N PRO A 821 6.18 47.04 -1.00
CA PRO A 821 6.28 46.43 0.33
C PRO A 821 7.57 45.63 0.55
N ASN A 822 8.21 45.16 -0.53
CA ASN A 822 9.35 44.26 -0.51
C ASN A 822 10.63 44.89 -1.10
N ALA A 823 10.61 46.16 -1.53
CA ALA A 823 11.67 46.78 -2.32
C ALA A 823 13.05 46.71 -1.64
N GLY A 824 13.10 46.99 -0.32
CA GLY A 824 14.33 46.90 0.47
C GLY A 824 14.91 45.49 0.51
N THR A 825 14.07 44.47 0.74
CA THR A 825 14.50 43.06 0.78
C THR A 825 14.88 42.57 -0.62
N CYS A 826 14.18 43.02 -1.66
CA CYS A 826 14.45 42.70 -3.07
C CYS A 826 15.86 43.06 -3.52
N SER A 827 16.34 44.24 -3.15
CA SER A 827 17.70 44.68 -3.49
C SER A 827 18.79 43.74 -2.95
N ARG A 828 18.48 42.93 -1.93
CA ARG A 828 19.43 41.97 -1.31
C ARG A 828 19.38 40.59 -1.96
N TYR A 829 18.18 40.09 -2.29
CA TYR A 829 18.03 38.72 -2.77
C TYR A 829 18.13 38.58 -4.30
N LEU A 830 17.70 39.60 -5.05
CA LEU A 830 17.54 39.48 -6.50
C LEU A 830 18.88 39.39 -7.25
N PRO A 831 19.92 40.22 -6.95
CA PRO A 831 21.19 40.15 -7.66
C PRO A 831 21.92 38.79 -7.51
N PRO A 832 22.00 38.16 -6.32
CA PRO A 832 22.55 36.80 -6.19
C PRO A 832 21.80 35.75 -7.02
N ILE A 833 20.46 35.83 -7.08
CA ILE A 833 19.63 34.91 -7.88
C ILE A 833 19.89 35.08 -9.37
N GLN A 834 19.99 36.33 -9.85
CA GLN A 834 20.32 36.64 -11.24
C GLN A 834 21.70 36.09 -11.62
N LEU A 835 22.71 36.31 -10.76
CA LEU A 835 24.06 35.79 -10.97
C LEU A 835 24.08 34.26 -11.03
N PHE A 836 23.35 33.60 -10.13
CA PHE A 836 23.23 32.14 -10.14
C PHE A 836 22.61 31.64 -11.45
N ALA A 837 21.46 32.19 -11.86
CA ALA A 837 20.77 31.80 -13.08
C ALA A 837 21.63 32.02 -14.34
N ALA A 838 22.34 33.16 -14.41
CA ALA A 838 23.23 33.47 -15.54
C ALA A 838 24.46 32.53 -15.61
N THR A 839 24.93 32.04 -14.47
CA THR A 839 26.12 31.18 -14.38
C THR A 839 25.80 29.71 -14.70
N TYR A 840 24.66 29.22 -14.22
CA TYR A 840 24.37 27.78 -14.19
C TYR A 840 23.21 27.32 -15.09
N LEU A 841 22.38 28.24 -15.60
CA LEU A 841 21.24 27.90 -16.46
C LEU A 841 21.36 28.47 -17.87
N THR A 842 20.86 27.72 -18.84
CA THR A 842 20.81 28.16 -20.23
C THR A 842 19.55 28.99 -20.49
N PRO A 843 19.63 30.11 -21.22
CA PRO A 843 18.44 30.91 -21.51
C PRO A 843 17.48 30.14 -22.42
N PRO A 844 16.18 30.19 -22.15
CA PRO A 844 15.18 29.62 -23.03
C PRO A 844 15.12 30.39 -24.37
N PRO A 845 14.82 29.72 -25.50
CA PRO A 845 14.61 30.38 -26.79
C PRO A 845 13.51 31.45 -26.77
N ALA A 846 13.71 32.56 -27.50
CA ALA A 846 12.74 33.66 -27.62
C ALA A 846 11.34 33.22 -28.10
N ALA A 847 11.27 32.15 -28.90
CA ALA A 847 10.00 31.58 -29.38
C ALA A 847 9.04 31.18 -28.24
N ILE A 848 9.55 30.87 -27.04
CA ILE A 848 8.71 30.55 -25.88
C ILE A 848 8.00 31.81 -25.37
N ARG A 849 8.72 32.94 -25.34
CA ARG A 849 8.15 34.26 -25.01
C ARG A 849 7.10 34.65 -26.04
N ASP A 850 7.37 34.46 -27.32
CA ASP A 850 6.42 34.76 -28.41
C ASP A 850 5.15 33.90 -28.33
N ALA A 851 5.30 32.59 -28.08
CA ALA A 851 4.16 31.68 -27.90
C ALA A 851 3.31 32.03 -26.67
N THR A 852 3.94 32.52 -25.60
CA THR A 852 3.25 32.89 -24.35
C THR A 852 2.53 34.24 -24.49
N THR A 853 3.17 35.24 -25.10
CA THR A 853 2.56 36.55 -25.38
C THR A 853 1.38 36.44 -26.36
N ALA A 854 1.41 35.49 -27.30
CA ALA A 854 0.31 35.23 -28.23
C ALA A 854 -1.01 34.82 -27.54
N LEU A 855 -0.94 34.28 -26.31
CA LEU A 855 -2.13 33.93 -25.54
C LEU A 855 -2.91 35.15 -25.05
N LYS A 856 -2.24 36.30 -24.88
CA LYS A 856 -2.79 37.56 -24.36
C LYS A 856 -3.40 37.41 -22.96
N ILE A 857 -2.65 36.83 -22.03
CA ILE A 857 -3.05 36.70 -20.61
C ILE A 857 -2.93 38.08 -19.95
N GLU A 858 -3.96 38.50 -19.23
CA GLU A 858 -4.10 39.84 -18.65
C GLU A 858 -4.27 39.79 -17.13
N LEU A 859 -3.67 40.76 -16.43
CA LEU A 859 -4.03 41.16 -15.08
C LEU A 859 -5.16 42.19 -15.15
N MET A 860 -6.08 42.18 -14.19
CA MET A 860 -7.20 43.13 -14.12
C MET A 860 -7.29 43.75 -12.73
N SER A 861 -7.57 45.05 -12.67
CA SER A 861 -7.90 45.74 -11.42
C SER A 861 -8.89 46.89 -11.61
N TYR A 862 -9.70 47.14 -10.58
CA TYR A 862 -10.51 48.34 -10.42
C TYR A 862 -9.67 49.40 -9.71
N LEU A 863 -9.27 50.45 -10.44
CA LEU A 863 -8.34 51.47 -9.96
C LEU A 863 -9.01 52.84 -9.85
N GLN A 864 -8.46 53.67 -8.96
CA GLN A 864 -8.85 55.07 -8.78
C GLN A 864 -7.61 55.94 -8.68
N VAL A 865 -7.66 57.11 -9.32
CA VAL A 865 -6.55 58.08 -9.24
C VAL A 865 -6.45 58.59 -7.81
N ASN A 866 -7.59 58.96 -7.22
CA ASN A 866 -7.76 59.33 -5.82
C ASN A 866 -9.07 58.72 -5.28
N ALA A 867 -9.23 58.63 -3.95
CA ALA A 867 -10.41 58.04 -3.30
C ALA A 867 -11.77 58.63 -3.72
N THR A 868 -11.78 59.84 -4.29
CA THR A 868 -12.99 60.55 -4.77
C THR A 868 -13.25 60.39 -6.28
N THR A 869 -12.31 59.82 -7.04
CA THR A 869 -12.43 59.65 -8.49
C THR A 869 -13.27 58.41 -8.85
N PRO A 870 -14.01 58.40 -9.98
CA PRO A 870 -14.76 57.22 -10.38
C PRO A 870 -13.84 56.03 -10.62
N VAL A 871 -14.30 54.85 -10.24
CA VAL A 871 -13.56 53.59 -10.45
C VAL A 871 -13.41 53.34 -11.95
N VAL A 872 -12.20 52.99 -12.38
CA VAL A 872 -11.91 52.57 -13.75
C VAL A 872 -11.39 51.14 -13.79
N LEU A 873 -11.77 50.39 -14.83
CA LEU A 873 -11.22 49.06 -15.08
C LEU A 873 -9.94 49.19 -15.90
N ARG A 874 -8.85 48.63 -15.39
CA ARG A 874 -7.54 48.57 -16.07
C ARG A 874 -7.09 47.14 -16.25
N ARG A 875 -6.35 46.93 -17.35
CA ARG A 875 -5.83 45.63 -17.78
C ARG A 875 -4.40 45.81 -18.24
N LEU A 876 -3.56 44.82 -17.95
CA LEU A 876 -2.17 44.76 -18.40
C LEU A 876 -1.88 43.35 -18.88
N ARG A 877 -1.28 43.20 -20.06
CA ARG A 877 -0.88 41.85 -20.52
C ARG A 877 0.42 41.45 -19.85
N LEU A 878 0.50 40.18 -19.43
CA LEU A 878 1.76 39.62 -18.94
C LEU A 878 2.82 39.70 -20.05
N LEU A 879 4.06 40.04 -19.67
CA LEU A 879 5.22 40.22 -20.57
C LEU A 879 5.13 41.46 -21.51
N GLU A 880 4.19 42.37 -21.27
CA GLU A 880 4.07 43.64 -22.03
C GLU A 880 5.08 44.70 -21.57
N GLU A 881 5.25 44.85 -20.26
CA GLU A 881 6.22 45.78 -19.65
C GLU A 881 7.55 45.08 -19.34
N PRO A 882 8.70 45.55 -19.87
CA PRO A 882 10.00 44.91 -19.65
C PRO A 882 10.42 44.86 -18.17
N ASP A 883 10.17 45.93 -17.41
CA ASP A 883 10.56 46.00 -15.99
C ASP A 883 9.72 45.04 -15.12
N PHE A 884 8.49 44.69 -15.57
CA PHE A 884 7.57 43.75 -14.90
C PHE A 884 7.72 42.30 -15.41
N GLU A 885 8.64 42.05 -16.35
CA GLU A 885 8.79 40.74 -17.00
C GLU A 885 9.18 39.64 -16.00
N MET A 886 10.04 39.93 -15.02
CA MET A 886 10.40 38.99 -13.94
C MET A 886 9.17 38.48 -13.17
N TYR A 887 8.29 39.40 -12.75
CA TYR A 887 7.06 39.05 -12.03
C TYR A 887 6.04 38.36 -12.93
N SER A 888 5.99 38.73 -14.22
CA SER A 888 5.18 38.03 -15.21
C SER A 888 5.58 36.55 -15.33
N TRP A 889 6.88 36.25 -15.36
CA TRP A 889 7.37 34.87 -15.39
C TRP A 889 7.06 34.11 -14.09
N LEU A 890 7.12 34.76 -12.92
CA LEU A 890 6.68 34.13 -11.66
C LEU A 890 5.19 33.75 -11.69
N TYR A 891 4.31 34.65 -12.14
CA TYR A 891 2.89 34.34 -12.35
C TYR A 891 2.66 33.18 -13.34
N LEU A 892 3.47 33.10 -14.40
CA LEU A 892 3.40 32.02 -15.39
C LEU A 892 3.93 30.69 -14.84
N LEU A 893 4.93 30.70 -13.95
CA LEU A 893 5.43 29.50 -13.28
C LEU A 893 4.39 28.93 -12.32
N ASP A 894 3.71 29.78 -11.52
CA ASP A 894 2.55 29.38 -10.71
C ASP A 894 1.49 28.66 -11.57
N TRP A 895 1.21 29.18 -12.77
CA TRP A 895 0.27 28.57 -13.71
C TRP A 895 0.76 27.22 -14.24
N VAL A 896 2.04 27.10 -14.60
CA VAL A 896 2.65 25.82 -15.05
C VAL A 896 2.58 24.76 -13.95
N LEU A 897 2.84 25.17 -12.71
CA LEU A 897 2.82 24.31 -11.52
C LEU A 897 1.41 24.04 -10.98
N GLY A 898 0.37 24.60 -11.61
CA GLY A 898 -1.03 24.36 -11.24
C GLY A 898 -1.47 25.06 -9.95
N LEU A 899 -0.73 26.09 -9.52
CA LEU A 899 -1.10 26.95 -8.39
C LEU A 899 -2.00 28.12 -8.82
N ARG A 900 -2.02 28.45 -10.11
CA ARG A 900 -2.95 29.39 -10.74
C ARG A 900 -3.56 28.77 -11.99
N GLU A 901 -4.70 29.31 -12.42
CA GLU A 901 -5.43 28.92 -13.62
C GLU A 901 -5.60 30.14 -14.54
N VAL A 902 -5.77 29.92 -15.84
CA VAL A 902 -6.09 30.98 -16.78
C VAL A 902 -7.47 30.71 -17.36
N VAL A 903 -8.35 31.71 -17.29
CA VAL A 903 -9.74 31.59 -17.76
C VAL A 903 -10.04 32.72 -18.75
N SER A 904 -10.58 32.35 -19.90
CA SER A 904 -11.18 33.27 -20.88
C SER A 904 -12.63 33.54 -20.49
N PHE A 905 -12.98 34.82 -20.29
CA PHE A 905 -14.35 35.27 -20.11
C PHE A 905 -14.83 35.85 -21.44
N GLU A 906 -15.73 35.15 -22.11
CA GLU A 906 -16.19 35.44 -23.48
C GLU A 906 -17.66 35.84 -23.47
N GLY A 907 -17.94 37.14 -23.64
CA GLY A 907 -19.30 37.66 -23.65
C GLY A 907 -19.72 38.23 -25.01
N ASP A 908 -20.88 38.90 -24.99
CA ASP A 908 -21.50 39.49 -26.18
C ASP A 908 -20.83 40.79 -26.68
N ALA A 909 -19.99 41.42 -25.85
CA ALA A 909 -19.30 42.67 -26.16
C ALA A 909 -17.79 42.48 -26.36
N GLY A 910 -17.16 41.58 -25.60
CA GLY A 910 -15.72 41.35 -25.69
C GLY A 910 -15.24 40.13 -24.93
N THR A 911 -13.94 39.89 -25.03
CA THR A 911 -13.23 38.78 -24.39
C THR A 911 -12.09 39.30 -23.54
N ILE A 912 -11.96 38.78 -22.33
CA ILE A 912 -10.80 39.02 -21.45
C ILE A 912 -10.26 37.68 -20.96
N LYS A 913 -8.93 37.55 -20.88
CA LYS A 913 -8.27 36.31 -20.41
C LYS A 913 -7.50 36.63 -19.16
N LEU A 914 -7.95 36.11 -18.03
CA LEU A 914 -7.42 36.50 -16.73
C LEU A 914 -6.70 35.33 -16.06
N LEU A 915 -5.69 35.67 -15.28
CA LEU A 915 -5.01 34.76 -14.36
C LEU A 915 -5.75 34.72 -13.01
N SER A 916 -5.96 33.52 -12.45
CA SER A 916 -6.62 33.33 -11.16
C SER A 916 -5.71 33.75 -10.01
N GLU A 917 -6.31 33.90 -8.83
CA GLU A 917 -5.58 34.03 -7.58
C GLU A 917 -4.77 32.77 -7.26
N LEU A 918 -3.69 32.92 -6.47
CA LEU A 918 -2.89 31.82 -5.95
C LEU A 918 -3.79 30.89 -5.14
N GLN A 919 -3.82 29.62 -5.53
CA GLN A 919 -4.54 28.59 -4.82
C GLN A 919 -3.66 28.00 -3.72
N LYS A 920 -4.20 27.91 -2.51
CA LYS A 920 -3.54 27.18 -1.42
C LYS A 920 -3.47 25.70 -1.80
N THR A 921 -2.32 25.09 -1.54
CA THR A 921 -2.17 23.63 -1.62
C THR A 921 -3.01 22.96 -0.54
N LEU A 922 -3.34 21.69 -0.76
CA LEU A 922 -4.11 20.88 0.17
C LEU A 922 -3.14 20.01 0.98
N PRO A 923 -2.68 20.41 2.18
CA PRO A 923 -1.79 19.58 2.97
C PRO A 923 -2.51 18.31 3.42
N GLN A 924 -1.95 17.15 3.07
CA GLN A 924 -2.47 15.83 3.41
C GLN A 924 -1.51 15.12 4.36
N GLN A 925 -2.05 14.52 5.41
CA GLN A 925 -1.28 13.70 6.34
C GLN A 925 -0.90 12.37 5.69
N ILE A 926 0.25 11.84 6.09
CA ILE A 926 0.78 10.60 5.56
C ILE A 926 0.18 9.43 6.34
N GLU A 927 -0.42 8.52 5.58
CA GLU A 927 -1.00 7.29 6.12
C GLU A 927 0.09 6.24 6.31
N THR A 928 0.61 6.11 7.53
CA THR A 928 1.73 5.20 7.84
C THR A 928 1.40 3.72 7.60
N TRP A 929 0.11 3.35 7.65
CA TRP A 929 -0.36 1.99 7.38
C TRP A 929 -0.25 1.58 5.91
N GLN A 930 -0.02 2.52 4.97
CA GLN A 930 0.21 2.19 3.55
C GLN A 930 1.47 1.35 3.34
N VAL A 931 2.44 1.43 4.26
CA VAL A 931 3.61 0.56 4.25
C VAL A 931 3.23 -0.81 4.79
N ALA A 932 2.95 -1.75 3.89
CA ALA A 932 2.70 -3.14 4.24
C ALA A 932 3.97 -3.78 4.86
N THR A 933 3.84 -4.39 6.06
CA THR A 933 4.96 -4.98 6.83
C THR A 933 4.71 -6.41 7.29
N ASN A 934 3.54 -6.97 7.02
CA ASN A 934 3.09 -8.19 7.65
C ASN A 934 3.86 -9.41 7.16
N VAL A 935 4.09 -9.52 5.85
CA VAL A 935 4.83 -10.64 5.24
C VAL A 935 6.28 -10.62 5.66
N ALA A 936 6.89 -9.44 5.61
CA ALA A 936 8.25 -9.20 6.06
C ALA A 936 8.43 -9.61 7.53
N LEU A 937 7.47 -9.29 8.40
CA LEU A 937 7.48 -9.67 9.80
C LEU A 937 7.42 -11.19 9.98
N TYR A 938 6.51 -11.89 9.30
CA TYR A 938 6.43 -13.36 9.36
C TYR A 938 7.69 -14.04 8.85
N ALA A 939 8.22 -13.59 7.71
CA ALA A 939 9.44 -14.11 7.13
C ALA A 939 10.63 -13.93 8.08
N ARG A 940 10.75 -12.76 8.71
CA ARG A 940 11.79 -12.46 9.69
C ARG A 940 11.67 -13.30 10.97
N VAL A 941 10.46 -13.50 11.48
CA VAL A 941 10.22 -14.41 12.63
C VAL A 941 10.61 -15.84 12.27
N GLY A 942 10.30 -16.28 11.04
CA GLY A 942 10.77 -17.57 10.50
C GLY A 942 12.29 -17.68 10.49
N VAL A 943 13.00 -16.68 9.96
CA VAL A 943 14.47 -16.64 9.93
C VAL A 943 15.07 -16.67 11.36
N LEU A 944 14.46 -15.95 12.30
CA LEU A 944 14.85 -15.97 13.72
C LEU A 944 14.69 -17.36 14.33
N TYR A 945 13.52 -17.99 14.17
CA TYR A 945 13.26 -19.35 14.66
C TYR A 945 14.30 -20.34 14.15
N ILE A 946 14.56 -20.35 12.84
CA ILE A 946 15.53 -21.24 12.21
C ILE A 946 16.93 -21.01 12.78
N THR A 947 17.31 -19.74 12.96
CA THR A 947 18.62 -19.39 13.54
C THR A 947 18.75 -19.89 14.96
N PHE A 948 17.73 -19.72 15.82
CA PHE A 948 17.74 -20.24 17.19
C PHE A 948 17.85 -21.76 17.25
N VAL A 949 17.10 -22.48 16.41
CA VAL A 949 17.19 -23.95 16.33
C VAL A 949 18.59 -24.38 15.90
N MET A 950 19.16 -23.76 14.85
CA MET A 950 20.51 -24.07 14.38
C MET A 950 21.59 -23.76 15.42
N ILE A 951 21.45 -22.65 16.18
CA ILE A 951 22.32 -22.35 17.32
C ILE A 951 22.22 -23.46 18.37
N GLY A 952 21.02 -23.92 18.70
CA GLY A 952 20.81 -25.03 19.63
C GLY A 952 21.51 -26.32 19.17
N VAL A 953 21.29 -26.72 17.92
CA VAL A 953 21.92 -27.91 17.32
C VAL A 953 23.45 -27.78 17.31
N ALA A 954 23.98 -26.65 16.86
CA ALA A 954 25.42 -26.39 16.83
C ALA A 954 26.04 -26.38 18.23
N SER A 955 25.34 -25.82 19.23
CA SER A 955 25.80 -25.79 20.63
C SER A 955 25.89 -27.19 21.20
N VAL A 956 24.83 -27.99 21.06
CA VAL A 956 24.81 -29.38 21.55
C VAL A 956 25.87 -30.22 20.82
N THR A 957 26.01 -30.06 19.49
CA THR A 957 27.04 -30.75 18.71
C THR A 957 28.43 -30.38 19.21
N SER A 958 28.71 -29.09 19.47
CA SER A 958 29.98 -28.58 20.00
C SER A 958 30.30 -29.15 21.38
N VAL A 959 29.31 -29.24 22.28
CA VAL A 959 29.46 -29.91 23.57
C VAL A 959 29.86 -31.37 23.40
N TYR A 960 29.23 -32.13 22.49
CA TYR A 960 29.62 -33.51 22.23
C TYR A 960 31.01 -33.64 21.58
N MET A 961 31.42 -32.72 20.72
CA MET A 961 32.79 -32.68 20.17
C MET A 961 33.85 -32.53 21.26
N VAL A 962 33.61 -31.62 22.23
CA VAL A 962 34.50 -31.41 23.38
C VAL A 962 34.46 -32.61 24.34
N TRP A 963 33.27 -33.10 24.67
CA TRP A 963 33.09 -34.21 25.61
C TRP A 963 33.67 -35.53 25.07
N SER A 964 33.64 -35.74 23.76
CA SER A 964 34.30 -36.88 23.08
C SER A 964 35.80 -36.70 22.89
N ARG A 965 36.43 -35.63 23.42
CA ARG A 965 37.85 -35.31 23.30
C ARG A 965 38.35 -35.27 21.85
N GLY A 966 37.53 -34.75 20.94
CA GLY A 966 37.85 -34.65 19.51
C GLY A 966 37.64 -35.95 18.72
N ALA A 967 36.99 -36.96 19.29
CA ALA A 967 36.80 -38.26 18.68
C ALA A 967 35.50 -38.34 17.84
N PHE A 968 35.42 -37.54 16.78
CA PHE A 968 34.27 -37.45 15.86
C PHE A 968 34.73 -37.37 14.40
N GLN A 969 33.82 -37.56 13.44
CA GLN A 969 34.16 -37.40 12.01
C GLN A 969 33.98 -35.96 11.58
N TRP A 970 35.08 -35.30 11.25
CA TRP A 970 35.08 -33.89 10.87
C TRP A 970 34.30 -33.63 9.57
N LEU A 971 34.33 -34.55 8.58
CA LEU A 971 33.57 -34.43 7.33
C LEU A 971 32.06 -34.35 7.58
N ASN A 972 31.53 -35.13 8.53
CA ASN A 972 30.10 -35.12 8.85
C ASN A 972 29.66 -33.78 9.45
N MET A 973 30.58 -33.02 10.07
CA MET A 973 30.26 -31.72 10.65
C MET A 973 29.99 -30.65 9.58
N LEU A 974 30.52 -30.84 8.37
CA LEU A 974 30.23 -29.96 7.23
C LEU A 974 28.78 -30.11 6.73
N GLU A 975 28.10 -31.19 7.12
CA GLU A 975 26.70 -31.45 6.76
C GLU A 975 25.71 -30.90 7.82
N LEU A 976 26.16 -29.97 8.68
CA LEU A 976 25.30 -29.28 9.65
C LEU A 976 24.07 -28.65 8.98
N CYS A 977 24.25 -27.93 7.87
CA CYS A 977 23.14 -27.29 7.17
C CYS A 977 22.26 -28.30 6.41
N ARG A 978 22.85 -29.30 5.72
CA ARG A 978 22.09 -30.22 4.87
C ARG A 978 21.37 -31.30 5.65
N VAL A 979 22.02 -31.89 6.65
CA VAL A 979 21.42 -32.96 7.46
C VAL A 979 20.80 -32.36 8.72
N GLY A 980 21.57 -31.56 9.48
CA GLY A 980 21.08 -30.93 10.70
C GLY A 980 19.90 -29.99 10.47
N GLY A 981 19.99 -29.09 9.48
CA GLY A 981 18.88 -28.20 9.13
C GLY A 981 17.61 -28.96 8.76
N ILE A 982 17.71 -29.96 7.89
CA ILE A 982 16.52 -30.70 7.42
C ILE A 982 15.86 -31.49 8.54
N VAL A 983 16.66 -32.13 9.41
CA VAL A 983 16.13 -32.96 10.49
C VAL A 983 15.51 -32.13 11.62
N TRP A 984 16.13 -31.00 11.99
CA TRP A 984 15.71 -30.21 13.15
C TRP A 984 14.72 -29.09 12.83
N VAL A 985 14.79 -28.52 11.62
CA VAL A 985 13.96 -27.38 11.20
C VAL A 985 12.87 -27.84 10.23
N GLY A 986 13.22 -28.69 9.26
CA GLY A 986 12.31 -29.17 8.23
C GLY A 986 12.32 -28.35 6.93
N ARG A 987 11.94 -29.00 5.83
CA ARG A 987 12.01 -28.44 4.47
C ARG A 987 11.23 -27.13 4.27
N PRO A 988 9.99 -26.96 4.74
CA PRO A 988 9.20 -25.76 4.44
C PRO A 988 9.81 -24.48 5.01
N LEU A 989 10.34 -24.55 6.24
CA LEU A 989 10.97 -23.41 6.89
C LEU A 989 12.33 -23.08 6.28
N LEU A 990 13.11 -24.10 5.86
CA LEU A 990 14.33 -23.86 5.09
C LEU A 990 14.06 -23.24 3.72
N LEU A 991 12.97 -23.63 3.06
CA LEU A 991 12.51 -22.99 1.84
C LEU A 991 12.16 -21.52 2.08
N LEU A 992 11.40 -21.20 3.15
CA LEU A 992 11.11 -19.82 3.55
C LEU A 992 12.40 -19.00 3.73
N ARG A 993 13.42 -19.55 4.41
CA ARG A 993 14.71 -18.88 4.59
C ARG A 993 15.46 -18.65 3.28
N SER A 994 15.39 -19.60 2.35
CA SER A 994 15.98 -19.40 1.03
C SER A 994 15.23 -18.35 0.21
N MET A 995 13.89 -18.30 0.34
CA MET A 995 13.07 -17.29 -0.32
C MET A 995 13.43 -15.89 0.14
N THR A 996 13.65 -15.66 1.43
CA THR A 996 14.09 -14.35 1.92
C THR A 996 15.42 -13.93 1.31
N ALA A 997 16.35 -14.85 1.10
CA ALA A 997 17.63 -14.56 0.46
C ALA A 997 17.48 -14.25 -1.03
N LEU A 998 16.65 -15.03 -1.74
CA LEU A 998 16.31 -14.77 -3.14
C LEU A 998 15.68 -13.39 -3.33
N SER A 999 14.78 -12.99 -2.42
CA SER A 999 14.12 -11.68 -2.46
C SER A 999 15.07 -10.53 -2.23
N VAL A 1000 16.03 -10.67 -1.30
CA VAL A 1000 17.08 -9.66 -1.08
C VAL A 1000 18.01 -9.55 -2.29
N LEU A 1001 18.38 -10.68 -2.93
CA LEU A 1001 19.23 -10.68 -4.14
C LEU A 1001 18.49 -10.29 -5.43
N SER A 1002 17.17 -10.12 -5.36
CA SER A 1002 16.31 -9.75 -6.50
C SER A 1002 15.71 -8.35 -6.34
N THR A 1003 16.16 -7.58 -5.35
CA THR A 1003 15.70 -6.23 -5.05
C THR A 1003 16.88 -5.26 -5.07
N ALA A 1004 16.69 -4.09 -5.69
CA ALA A 1004 17.70 -3.02 -5.74
C ALA A 1004 17.90 -2.39 -4.36
N ALA A 1005 19.15 -2.05 -4.04
CA ALA A 1005 19.52 -1.35 -2.81
C ALA A 1005 19.63 0.16 -3.09
N VAL A 1006 18.62 0.92 -2.69
CA VAL A 1006 18.54 2.37 -2.89
C VAL A 1006 18.19 3.03 -1.56
N SER A 1007 18.97 4.03 -1.13
CA SER A 1007 18.70 4.84 0.06
C SER A 1007 18.46 6.30 -0.30
N LEU A 1008 17.60 6.97 0.46
CA LEU A 1008 17.43 8.42 0.39
C LEU A 1008 18.48 9.06 1.29
N GLU A 1009 19.37 9.85 0.71
CA GLU A 1009 20.45 10.55 1.41
C GLU A 1009 20.20 12.06 1.43
N TYR A 1010 20.81 12.76 2.38
CA TYR A 1010 20.82 14.23 2.46
C TYR A 1010 22.25 14.69 2.72
N ASP A 1011 22.78 15.55 1.85
CA ASP A 1011 24.17 16.03 1.92
C ASP A 1011 24.33 17.38 2.64
N GLY A 1012 23.27 17.89 3.28
CA GLY A 1012 23.24 19.21 3.91
C GLY A 1012 22.62 20.30 3.03
N ALA A 1013 22.31 19.99 1.76
CA ALA A 1013 21.66 20.94 0.85
C ALA A 1013 20.52 20.29 0.06
N ILE A 1014 20.74 19.13 -0.55
CA ILE A 1014 19.72 18.43 -1.34
C ILE A 1014 19.50 17.00 -0.81
N SER A 1015 18.26 16.54 -0.89
CA SER A 1015 17.93 15.12 -0.75
C SER A 1015 17.88 14.45 -2.12
N TYR A 1016 18.45 13.25 -2.21
CA TYR A 1016 18.51 12.47 -3.46
C TYR A 1016 18.61 10.98 -3.16
N PHE A 1017 18.26 10.16 -4.14
CA PHE A 1017 18.49 8.72 -4.04
C PHE A 1017 19.90 8.34 -4.48
N GLN A 1018 20.53 7.48 -3.70
CA GLN A 1018 21.80 6.89 -4.02
C GLN A 1018 21.68 5.37 -4.13
N GLU A 1019 22.31 4.80 -5.14
CA GLU A 1019 22.53 3.36 -5.21
C GLU A 1019 23.45 2.95 -4.05
N ALA A 1020 22.87 2.31 -3.05
CA ALA A 1020 23.61 1.74 -1.95
C ALA A 1020 24.32 0.49 -2.46
N ARG A 1021 25.60 0.60 -2.81
CA ARG A 1021 26.40 -0.59 -3.14
C ARG A 1021 26.44 -1.49 -1.91
N ALA A 1022 25.66 -2.57 -1.94
CA ALA A 1022 25.71 -3.60 -0.91
C ALA A 1022 27.17 -4.06 -0.78
N PRO A 1023 27.76 -4.02 0.43
CA PRO A 1023 29.12 -4.48 0.62
C PRO A 1023 29.27 -5.90 0.08
N TRP A 1024 30.40 -6.20 -0.57
CA TRP A 1024 30.59 -7.49 -1.25
C TRP A 1024 30.32 -8.68 -0.31
N TYR A 1025 30.62 -8.55 0.98
CA TYR A 1025 30.43 -9.59 1.97
C TYR A 1025 28.95 -9.85 2.31
N THR A 1026 28.05 -8.85 2.25
CA THR A 1026 26.61 -9.07 2.46
C THR A 1026 25.99 -9.79 1.27
N THR A 1027 26.46 -9.49 0.05
CA THR A 1027 26.05 -10.19 -1.17
C THR A 1027 26.48 -11.65 -1.15
N VAL A 1028 27.73 -11.92 -0.77
CA VAL A 1028 28.27 -13.28 -0.62
C VAL A 1028 27.53 -14.04 0.50
N LEU A 1029 27.19 -13.36 1.60
CA LEU A 1029 26.40 -13.94 2.69
C LEU A 1029 24.99 -14.31 2.23
N ALA A 1030 24.28 -13.41 1.54
CA ALA A 1030 22.95 -13.68 1.01
C ALA A 1030 22.97 -14.80 -0.05
N ALA A 1031 24.00 -14.87 -0.89
CA ALA A 1031 24.21 -16.01 -1.80
C ALA A 1031 24.41 -17.32 -1.04
N GLY A 1032 25.07 -17.27 0.13
CA GLY A 1032 25.20 -18.42 1.04
C GLY A 1032 23.84 -18.91 1.52
N GLU A 1033 22.90 -18.02 1.81
CA GLU A 1033 21.55 -18.37 2.26
C GLU A 1033 20.68 -18.98 1.14
N VAL A 1034 20.98 -18.72 -0.14
CA VAL A 1034 20.35 -19.44 -1.27
C VAL A 1034 20.69 -20.93 -1.25
N THR A 1035 21.82 -21.34 -0.64
CA THR A 1035 22.19 -22.75 -0.55
C THR A 1035 21.22 -23.59 0.31
N TRP A 1036 20.37 -22.96 1.13
CA TRP A 1036 19.26 -23.66 1.78
C TRP A 1036 18.27 -24.25 0.76
N LEU A 1037 18.01 -23.55 -0.35
CA LEU A 1037 17.18 -24.10 -1.44
C LEU A 1037 17.87 -25.29 -2.08
N VAL A 1038 19.19 -25.21 -2.28
CA VAL A 1038 20.00 -26.32 -2.80
C VAL A 1038 19.90 -27.54 -1.89
N ALA A 1039 19.97 -27.35 -0.56
CA ALA A 1039 19.82 -28.42 0.42
C ALA A 1039 18.42 -29.07 0.33
N VAL A 1040 17.35 -28.26 0.24
CA VAL A 1040 15.98 -28.77 0.08
C VAL A 1040 15.81 -29.56 -1.22
N VAL A 1041 16.27 -29.03 -2.35
CA VAL A 1041 16.16 -29.69 -3.66
C VAL A 1041 16.97 -31.00 -3.69
N ASN A 1042 18.23 -30.96 -3.21
CA ASN A 1042 19.06 -32.15 -3.09
C ASN A 1042 18.37 -33.23 -2.26
N ASP A 1043 17.81 -32.87 -1.11
CA ASP A 1043 17.24 -33.85 -0.18
C ASP A 1043 15.89 -34.41 -0.67
N VAL A 1044 15.07 -33.62 -1.38
CA VAL A 1044 13.88 -34.14 -2.07
C VAL A 1044 14.29 -35.15 -3.15
N ALA A 1045 15.29 -34.79 -3.97
CA ALA A 1045 15.81 -35.65 -5.04
C ALA A 1045 16.53 -36.90 -4.49
N MET A 1046 17.10 -36.83 -3.29
CA MET A 1046 17.94 -37.87 -2.67
C MET A 1046 17.24 -39.22 -2.53
N ALA A 1047 15.91 -39.25 -2.37
CA ALA A 1047 15.15 -40.50 -2.38
C ALA A 1047 15.37 -41.31 -3.67
N VAL A 1048 15.56 -40.62 -4.79
CA VAL A 1048 15.78 -41.20 -6.13
C VAL A 1048 17.26 -41.22 -6.50
N THR A 1049 18.01 -40.17 -6.18
CA THR A 1049 19.43 -40.05 -6.55
C THR A 1049 20.36 -40.80 -5.61
N GLN A 1050 19.95 -41.13 -4.38
CA GLN A 1050 20.65 -42.02 -3.45
C GLN A 1050 22.16 -41.74 -3.36
N GLU A 1051 23.02 -42.73 -3.58
CA GLU A 1051 24.48 -42.62 -3.46
C GLU A 1051 25.11 -41.59 -4.40
N TYR A 1052 24.45 -41.25 -5.52
CA TYR A 1052 24.94 -40.19 -6.40
C TYR A 1052 24.98 -38.84 -5.68
N THR A 1053 24.03 -38.58 -4.79
CA THR A 1053 23.90 -37.30 -4.07
C THR A 1053 25.13 -37.00 -3.21
N GLY A 1054 25.72 -38.01 -2.57
CA GLY A 1054 26.94 -37.86 -1.78
C GLY A 1054 28.15 -37.38 -2.60
N GLU A 1055 28.21 -37.75 -3.87
CA GLU A 1055 29.33 -37.38 -4.76
C GLU A 1055 29.20 -35.95 -5.29
N TYR A 1056 27.99 -35.48 -5.60
CA TYR A 1056 27.81 -34.19 -6.27
C TYR A 1056 27.27 -33.07 -5.37
N ALA A 1057 26.66 -33.36 -4.22
CA ALA A 1057 25.98 -32.33 -3.42
C ALA A 1057 26.89 -31.16 -3.02
N THR A 1058 28.11 -31.44 -2.53
CA THR A 1058 29.11 -30.42 -2.15
C THR A 1058 29.53 -29.56 -3.33
N ILE A 1059 29.83 -30.18 -4.46
CA ILE A 1059 30.18 -29.47 -5.69
C ILE A 1059 29.00 -28.61 -6.16
N ASN A 1060 27.78 -29.14 -6.15
CA ASN A 1060 26.58 -28.41 -6.53
C ASN A 1060 26.35 -27.16 -5.67
N SER A 1061 26.44 -27.25 -4.34
CA SER A 1061 26.30 -26.07 -3.48
C SER A 1061 27.39 -25.03 -3.71
N ILE A 1062 28.64 -25.45 -3.93
CA ILE A 1062 29.74 -24.52 -4.24
C ILE A 1062 29.48 -23.83 -5.59
N LEU A 1063 29.09 -24.58 -6.63
CA LEU A 1063 28.81 -24.03 -7.95
C LEU A 1063 27.63 -23.05 -7.91
N VAL A 1064 26.53 -23.39 -7.25
CA VAL A 1064 25.39 -22.49 -7.07
C VAL A 1064 25.80 -21.25 -6.29
N TRP A 1065 26.47 -21.41 -5.14
CA TRP A 1065 26.90 -20.27 -4.31
C TRP A 1065 27.83 -19.33 -5.10
N SER A 1066 28.84 -19.86 -5.77
CA SER A 1066 29.77 -19.07 -6.58
C SER A 1066 29.08 -18.42 -7.77
N THR A 1067 28.17 -19.11 -8.46
CA THR A 1067 27.43 -18.55 -9.60
C THR A 1067 26.48 -17.44 -9.15
N VAL A 1068 25.73 -17.64 -8.08
CA VAL A 1068 24.80 -16.64 -7.53
C VAL A 1068 25.55 -15.43 -7.00
N ALA A 1069 26.65 -15.63 -6.25
CA ALA A 1069 27.49 -14.55 -5.77
C ALA A 1069 28.12 -13.76 -6.92
N LEU A 1070 28.71 -14.44 -7.91
CA LEU A 1070 29.31 -13.81 -9.08
C LEU A 1070 28.28 -13.02 -9.89
N LEU A 1071 27.12 -13.62 -10.17
CA LEU A 1071 26.04 -12.98 -10.91
C LEU A 1071 25.52 -11.74 -10.18
N SER A 1072 25.48 -11.75 -8.85
CA SER A 1072 25.00 -10.62 -8.03
C SER A 1072 26.04 -9.52 -7.87
N LEU A 1073 27.34 -9.85 -7.95
CA LEU A 1073 28.43 -8.88 -7.95
C LEU A 1073 28.64 -8.23 -9.33
N VAL A 1074 28.49 -9.00 -10.42
CA VAL A 1074 28.74 -8.52 -11.79
C VAL A 1074 27.52 -7.82 -12.39
N SER A 1075 26.32 -8.30 -12.07
CA SER A 1075 25.06 -7.76 -12.58
C SER A 1075 24.09 -7.50 -11.42
N PRO A 1076 24.29 -6.40 -10.67
CA PRO A 1076 23.38 -6.01 -9.58
C PRO A 1076 21.99 -5.66 -10.12
N VAL A 1077 20.98 -5.74 -9.23
CA VAL A 1077 19.60 -5.40 -9.57
C VAL A 1077 19.46 -3.89 -9.70
N THR A 1078 18.83 -3.44 -10.79
CA THR A 1078 18.57 -2.04 -11.06
C THR A 1078 17.11 -1.68 -10.73
N HIS A 1079 16.90 -0.42 -10.37
CA HIS A 1079 15.58 0.18 -10.15
C HIS A 1079 15.19 1.06 -11.34
N ALA A 1080 13.89 1.29 -11.51
CA ALA A 1080 13.36 2.14 -12.56
C ALA A 1080 12.10 2.87 -12.09
N VAL A 1081 11.94 4.12 -12.51
CA VAL A 1081 10.68 4.87 -12.42
C VAL A 1081 10.06 4.93 -13.80
N SER A 1082 8.78 4.61 -13.89
CA SER A 1082 7.95 4.86 -15.07
C SER A 1082 6.80 5.79 -14.69
N LEU A 1083 6.79 6.98 -15.28
CA LEU A 1083 5.69 7.94 -15.19
C LEU A 1083 4.75 7.74 -16.37
N ALA A 1084 3.71 6.93 -16.14
CA ALA A 1084 2.64 6.68 -17.10
C ALA A 1084 1.31 6.91 -16.38
N GLN A 1085 0.78 8.12 -16.47
CA GLN A 1085 -0.46 8.48 -15.82
C GLN A 1085 -1.65 7.89 -16.59
N THR A 1086 -2.41 7.02 -15.93
CA THR A 1086 -3.68 6.48 -16.41
C THR A 1086 -4.80 6.90 -15.45
N CYS A 1087 -5.84 7.54 -15.97
CA CYS A 1087 -6.94 8.05 -15.16
C CYS A 1087 -8.29 7.61 -15.74
N HIS A 1088 -9.29 7.48 -14.87
CA HIS A 1088 -10.67 7.13 -15.19
C HIS A 1088 -11.64 8.14 -14.55
N LEU A 1089 -12.73 8.45 -15.27
CA LEU A 1089 -13.81 9.28 -14.75
C LEU A 1089 -14.87 8.40 -14.09
N GLU A 1090 -15.04 8.55 -12.77
CA GLU A 1090 -16.16 7.93 -12.05
C GLU A 1090 -17.44 8.75 -12.27
N GLN A 1091 -17.31 10.07 -12.31
CA GLN A 1091 -18.40 11.01 -12.59
C GLN A 1091 -17.84 12.21 -13.34
N VAL A 1092 -18.41 12.51 -14.51
CA VAL A 1092 -17.95 13.62 -15.37
C VAL A 1092 -18.14 14.94 -14.63
N ASP A 1093 -17.10 15.79 -14.64
CA ASP A 1093 -17.14 17.11 -14.01
C ASP A 1093 -17.43 17.07 -12.49
N PHE A 1094 -17.00 15.98 -11.82
CA PHE A 1094 -17.12 15.80 -10.37
C PHE A 1094 -16.03 14.93 -9.71
N GLN A 1095 -15.80 13.67 -10.13
CA GLN A 1095 -14.89 12.72 -9.46
C GLN A 1095 -14.09 11.87 -10.45
N MET A 1096 -12.78 11.70 -10.18
CA MET A 1096 -11.88 10.85 -10.98
C MET A 1096 -10.90 10.02 -10.15
N THR A 1097 -10.36 8.96 -10.75
CA THR A 1097 -9.34 8.09 -10.16
C THR A 1097 -8.12 8.01 -11.09
N CYS A 1098 -6.91 8.05 -10.54
CA CYS A 1098 -5.67 8.10 -11.30
C CYS A 1098 -4.58 7.20 -10.70
N GLN A 1099 -3.84 6.53 -11.57
CA GLN A 1099 -2.58 5.87 -11.27
C GLN A 1099 -1.47 6.58 -12.04
N SER A 1100 -0.60 7.30 -11.33
CA SER A 1100 0.36 8.25 -11.93
C SER A 1100 1.70 7.65 -12.33
N GLY A 1101 2.09 6.52 -11.75
CA GLY A 1101 3.36 5.89 -12.08
C GLY A 1101 3.66 4.63 -11.29
N THR A 1102 4.74 3.96 -11.70
CA THR A 1102 5.22 2.72 -11.09
C THR A 1102 6.71 2.82 -10.82
N ILE A 1103 7.12 2.49 -9.61
CA ILE A 1103 8.51 2.42 -9.16
C ILE A 1103 8.89 0.96 -9.01
N VAL A 1104 9.74 0.48 -9.89
CA VAL A 1104 10.21 -0.91 -9.90
C VAL A 1104 11.52 -1.01 -9.13
N ILE A 1105 11.52 -1.81 -8.08
CA ILE A 1105 12.69 -2.00 -7.20
C ILE A 1105 13.09 -3.46 -7.18
N GLY A 1106 12.11 -4.36 -7.23
CA GLY A 1106 12.35 -5.78 -7.38
C GLY A 1106 12.12 -6.27 -8.80
N GLN A 1107 12.91 -7.26 -9.21
CA GLN A 1107 12.84 -7.86 -10.54
C GLN A 1107 12.40 -9.34 -10.46
N PRO A 1108 11.20 -9.71 -10.93
CA PRO A 1108 10.74 -11.10 -10.91
C PRO A 1108 11.54 -12.01 -11.84
N THR A 1109 12.06 -11.47 -12.95
CA THR A 1109 12.95 -12.19 -13.87
C THR A 1109 14.25 -12.60 -13.18
N ARG A 1110 14.82 -11.74 -12.33
CA ARG A 1110 15.99 -12.06 -11.52
C ARG A 1110 15.70 -13.16 -10.51
N TYR A 1111 14.57 -13.08 -9.82
CA TYR A 1111 14.13 -14.08 -8.86
C TYR A 1111 14.02 -15.47 -9.51
N LEU A 1112 13.32 -15.56 -10.64
CA LEU A 1112 13.17 -16.81 -11.41
C LEU A 1112 14.51 -17.33 -11.95
N CYS A 1113 15.39 -16.44 -12.39
CA CYS A 1113 16.75 -16.81 -12.82
C CYS A 1113 17.53 -17.49 -11.70
N LEU A 1114 17.51 -16.94 -10.48
CA LEU A 1114 18.19 -17.54 -9.32
C LEU A 1114 17.63 -18.92 -8.95
N VAL A 1115 16.30 -19.10 -9.00
CA VAL A 1115 15.67 -20.43 -8.82
C VAL A 1115 16.09 -21.38 -9.94
N GLY A 1116 16.12 -20.92 -11.19
CA GLY A 1116 16.58 -21.68 -12.34
C GLY A 1116 18.03 -22.13 -12.23
N ILE A 1117 18.92 -21.29 -11.67
CA ILE A 1117 20.33 -21.64 -11.39
C ILE A 1117 20.42 -22.80 -10.40
N VAL A 1118 19.61 -22.79 -9.34
CA VAL A 1118 19.60 -23.87 -8.35
C VAL A 1118 19.18 -25.20 -8.99
N VAL A 1119 18.12 -25.20 -9.78
CA VAL A 1119 17.60 -26.42 -10.43
C VAL A 1119 18.55 -26.92 -11.53
N SER A 1120 19.07 -26.02 -12.37
CA SER A 1120 19.94 -26.38 -13.49
C SER A 1120 21.29 -26.95 -13.04
N TRP A 1121 21.94 -26.36 -12.03
CA TRP A 1121 23.17 -26.92 -11.46
C TRP A 1121 22.92 -28.27 -10.79
N ASN A 1122 21.78 -28.45 -10.13
CA ASN A 1122 21.41 -29.73 -9.53
C ASN A 1122 21.35 -30.85 -10.60
N LEU A 1123 20.57 -30.61 -11.66
CA LEU A 1123 20.41 -31.56 -12.76
C LEU A 1123 21.75 -31.82 -13.46
N THR A 1124 22.51 -30.78 -13.75
CA THR A 1124 23.81 -30.89 -14.44
C THR A 1124 24.79 -31.71 -13.60
N CYS A 1125 24.91 -31.42 -12.30
CA CYS A 1125 25.77 -32.16 -11.39
C CYS A 1125 25.36 -33.63 -11.28
N TYR A 1126 24.06 -33.91 -11.21
CA TYR A 1126 23.53 -35.27 -11.21
C TYR A 1126 23.88 -36.02 -12.49
N TRP A 1127 23.61 -35.44 -13.67
CA TRP A 1127 23.88 -36.07 -14.96
C TRP A 1127 25.38 -36.28 -15.21
N VAL A 1128 26.24 -35.32 -14.86
CA VAL A 1128 27.70 -35.47 -14.96
C VAL A 1128 28.19 -36.57 -14.02
N CYS A 1129 27.68 -36.63 -12.79
CA CYS A 1129 28.02 -37.69 -11.85
C CYS A 1129 27.60 -39.07 -12.39
N ARG A 1130 26.36 -39.19 -12.89
CA ARG A 1130 25.83 -40.41 -13.50
C ARG A 1130 26.59 -40.86 -14.74
N TRP A 1131 27.07 -39.92 -15.54
CA TRP A 1131 27.92 -40.20 -16.71
C TRP A 1131 29.33 -40.66 -16.31
N ARG A 1132 29.95 -40.01 -15.33
CA ARG A 1132 31.31 -40.35 -14.85
C ARG A 1132 31.36 -41.65 -14.06
N ARG A 1133 30.30 -41.99 -13.31
CA ARG A 1133 30.21 -43.20 -12.49
C ARG A 1133 28.85 -43.87 -12.69
N GLN A 1134 28.79 -44.88 -13.55
CA GLN A 1134 27.52 -45.58 -13.84
C GLN A 1134 26.93 -46.36 -12.65
N ARG A 1135 27.75 -46.71 -11.65
CA ARG A 1135 27.35 -47.40 -10.42
C ARG A 1135 28.23 -46.93 -9.24
N PRO A 1136 27.77 -45.98 -8.41
CA PRO A 1136 28.48 -45.62 -7.18
C PRO A 1136 28.52 -46.82 -6.21
N PRO A 1137 29.54 -46.89 -5.32
CA PRO A 1137 29.60 -47.92 -4.30
C PRO A 1137 28.36 -47.82 -3.38
N ALA A 1138 27.67 -48.94 -3.18
CA ALA A 1138 26.48 -48.99 -2.34
C ALA A 1138 26.81 -48.56 -0.90
N SER A 1139 25.90 -47.82 -0.26
CA SER A 1139 26.11 -47.40 1.13
C SER A 1139 26.25 -48.64 2.04
N PRO A 1140 27.31 -48.74 2.86
CA PRO A 1140 27.54 -49.91 3.72
C PRO A 1140 26.60 -49.96 4.93
N VAL A 1141 25.74 -48.95 5.12
CA VAL A 1141 24.90 -48.79 6.31
C VAL A 1141 23.43 -48.80 5.92
N ASN A 1142 22.70 -49.79 6.43
CA ASN A 1142 21.24 -49.82 6.41
C ASN A 1142 20.77 -49.76 7.87
N SER A 1143 20.40 -48.57 8.35
CA SER A 1143 19.84 -48.38 9.69
C SER A 1143 18.59 -47.50 9.63
N PRO A 1144 17.47 -47.91 10.26
CA PRO A 1144 16.22 -47.13 10.25
C PRO A 1144 16.29 -45.86 11.10
N LEU A 1145 17.35 -45.70 11.90
CA LEU A 1145 17.57 -44.53 12.77
C LEU A 1145 18.25 -43.38 12.02
N LEU A 1146 18.78 -43.63 10.82
CA LEU A 1146 19.41 -42.61 9.97
C LEU A 1146 18.37 -42.00 9.04
N SER A 1147 18.45 -40.68 8.86
CA SER A 1147 17.74 -40.01 7.75
C SER A 1147 18.37 -40.35 6.40
N CYS A 1148 17.65 -40.11 5.31
CA CYS A 1148 18.16 -40.23 3.94
C CYS A 1148 19.48 -39.46 3.78
N GLY A 1149 19.50 -38.18 4.20
CA GLY A 1149 20.72 -37.36 4.25
C GLY A 1149 21.86 -38.01 5.02
N ALA A 1150 21.61 -38.58 6.20
CA ALA A 1150 22.66 -39.21 7.00
C ALA A 1150 23.14 -40.57 6.44
N THR A 1151 22.37 -41.20 5.53
CA THR A 1151 22.72 -42.49 4.90
C THR A 1151 23.60 -42.31 3.67
N TYR A 1152 23.44 -41.18 2.97
CA TYR A 1152 24.13 -40.92 1.70
C TYR A 1152 25.13 -39.76 1.74
N LEU A 1153 25.03 -38.81 2.69
CA LEU A 1153 25.95 -37.67 2.82
C LEU A 1153 27.02 -37.86 3.90
N PHE A 1154 26.81 -38.75 4.87
CA PHE A 1154 27.82 -39.00 5.91
C PHE A 1154 28.94 -39.91 5.42
N GLU A 1155 30.13 -39.64 5.93
CA GLU A 1155 31.29 -40.50 5.74
C GLU A 1155 31.24 -41.67 6.73
N HIS A 1156 31.12 -42.89 6.18
CA HIS A 1156 30.93 -44.12 6.94
C HIS A 1156 32.21 -44.97 7.08
N SER A 1157 33.34 -44.58 6.46
CA SER A 1157 34.58 -45.36 6.51
C SER A 1157 35.11 -45.58 7.93
N MET A 1158 35.69 -46.76 8.17
CA MET A 1158 36.32 -47.17 9.43
C MET A 1158 35.42 -47.11 10.68
N ARG A 1159 34.09 -47.24 10.51
CA ARG A 1159 33.09 -47.14 11.59
C ARG A 1159 32.25 -48.38 11.82
N THR A 1160 32.50 -49.45 11.07
CA THR A 1160 31.88 -50.75 11.29
C THR A 1160 32.85 -51.66 12.04
N TYR A 1161 32.44 -52.16 13.21
CA TYR A 1161 33.21 -53.13 13.99
C TYR A 1161 32.35 -54.36 14.28
N VAL A 1162 32.83 -55.54 13.89
CA VAL A 1162 32.12 -56.83 14.07
C VAL A 1162 30.67 -56.79 13.52
N GLY A 1163 30.49 -56.18 12.34
CA GLY A 1163 29.18 -56.06 11.69
C GLY A 1163 28.21 -55.04 12.31
N VAL A 1164 28.62 -54.28 13.34
CA VAL A 1164 27.83 -53.20 13.94
C VAL A 1164 28.38 -51.84 13.52
N TYR A 1165 27.50 -50.93 13.09
CA TYR A 1165 27.87 -49.56 12.72
C TYR A 1165 27.90 -48.65 13.94
N TYR A 1166 28.98 -47.89 14.14
CA TYR A 1166 29.17 -46.98 15.27
C TYR A 1166 29.16 -45.53 14.80
N LEU A 1167 28.12 -44.77 15.18
CA LEU A 1167 27.97 -43.35 14.85
C LEU A 1167 28.51 -42.48 15.99
N ASP A 1168 29.43 -41.56 15.72
CA ASP A 1168 29.90 -40.63 16.75
C ASP A 1168 28.77 -39.71 17.25
N ARG A 1169 28.85 -39.28 18.52
CA ARG A 1169 27.78 -38.52 19.16
C ARG A 1169 27.53 -37.14 18.55
N ALA A 1170 28.53 -36.52 17.94
CA ALA A 1170 28.35 -35.23 17.27
C ALA A 1170 27.55 -35.42 15.96
N SER A 1171 27.92 -36.40 15.14
CA SER A 1171 27.16 -36.79 13.94
C SER A 1171 25.76 -37.30 14.29
N ALA A 1172 25.61 -37.95 15.45
CA ALA A 1172 24.32 -38.39 15.97
C ALA A 1172 23.37 -37.20 16.19
N VAL A 1173 23.85 -36.09 16.75
CA VAL A 1173 23.03 -34.88 16.93
C VAL A 1173 22.56 -34.32 15.59
N LEU A 1174 23.43 -34.27 14.57
CA LEU A 1174 23.04 -33.77 13.23
C LEU A 1174 21.93 -34.60 12.59
N THR A 1175 21.93 -35.92 12.74
CA THR A 1175 20.83 -36.78 12.27
C THR A 1175 19.67 -36.89 13.28
N GLY A 1176 19.68 -36.10 14.35
CA GLY A 1176 18.56 -35.98 15.30
C GLY A 1176 18.53 -36.99 16.44
N LEU A 1177 19.66 -37.62 16.75
CA LEU A 1177 19.84 -38.59 17.83
C LEU A 1177 20.61 -37.95 19.00
N LEU A 1178 19.90 -37.62 20.09
CA LEU A 1178 20.50 -37.13 21.34
C LEU A 1178 20.83 -38.31 22.25
N SER A 1179 22.06 -38.39 22.76
CA SER A 1179 22.50 -39.54 23.55
C SER A 1179 23.00 -39.20 24.95
N TYR A 1180 22.53 -39.95 25.94
CA TYR A 1180 22.95 -39.83 27.33
C TYR A 1180 23.36 -41.20 27.88
N ARG A 1181 24.57 -41.30 28.43
CA ARG A 1181 25.11 -42.57 28.97
C ARG A 1181 24.96 -42.59 30.48
N LEU A 1182 24.22 -43.58 30.99
CA LEU A 1182 24.09 -43.87 32.42
C LEU A 1182 24.60 -45.30 32.68
N GLY A 1183 25.84 -45.42 33.17
CA GLY A 1183 26.49 -46.72 33.38
C GLY A 1183 26.70 -47.51 32.09
N TYR A 1184 26.11 -48.71 32.03
CA TYR A 1184 26.15 -49.64 30.88
C TYR A 1184 25.01 -49.44 29.87
N VAL A 1185 24.14 -48.45 30.07
CA VAL A 1185 23.02 -48.15 29.16
C VAL A 1185 23.21 -46.76 28.56
N VAL A 1186 23.01 -46.66 27.25
CA VAL A 1186 22.96 -45.40 26.51
C VAL A 1186 21.53 -45.14 26.08
N TYR A 1187 20.92 -44.12 26.68
CA TYR A 1187 19.61 -43.62 26.27
C TYR A 1187 19.79 -42.74 25.04
N VAL A 1188 19.07 -43.02 23.96
CA VAL A 1188 19.09 -42.26 22.71
C VAL A 1188 17.68 -41.76 22.42
N PHE A 1189 17.50 -40.44 22.40
CA PHE A 1189 16.28 -39.80 21.95
C PHE A 1189 16.38 -39.46 20.46
N ASP A 1190 15.51 -40.04 19.64
CA ASP A 1190 15.39 -39.73 18.21
C ASP A 1190 14.28 -38.69 18.02
N ILE A 1191 14.65 -37.51 17.53
CA ILE A 1191 13.71 -36.43 17.25
C ILE A 1191 12.76 -36.75 16.08
N LYS A 1192 13.23 -37.53 15.10
CA LYS A 1192 12.45 -37.87 13.89
C LYS A 1192 11.28 -38.79 14.24
N LEU A 1193 11.55 -39.77 15.10
CA LEU A 1193 10.56 -40.71 15.61
C LEU A 1193 9.90 -40.25 16.92
N TRP A 1194 10.42 -39.18 17.53
CA TRP A 1194 10.02 -38.64 18.82
C TRP A 1194 10.01 -39.71 19.93
N ARG A 1195 11.06 -40.55 19.96
CA ARG A 1195 11.13 -41.78 20.79
C ARG A 1195 12.48 -41.93 21.49
N CYS A 1196 12.46 -42.40 22.73
CA CYS A 1196 13.66 -42.82 23.47
C CYS A 1196 13.93 -44.31 23.29
N PHE A 1197 15.18 -44.66 23.00
CA PHE A 1197 15.71 -46.02 22.91
C PHE A 1197 16.75 -46.23 24.00
N ALA A 1198 16.83 -47.43 24.57
CA ALA A 1198 17.90 -47.82 25.47
C ALA A 1198 18.82 -48.81 24.75
N LEU A 1199 20.04 -48.38 24.45
CA LEU A 1199 21.07 -49.20 23.81
C LEU A 1199 22.06 -49.70 24.86
N GLN A 1200 22.52 -50.94 24.75
CA GLN A 1200 23.63 -51.41 25.58
C GLN A 1200 24.92 -50.69 25.17
N ALA A 1201 25.62 -50.12 26.14
CA ALA A 1201 26.92 -49.52 25.91
C ALA A 1201 27.90 -50.60 25.47
N PRO A 1202 28.79 -50.29 24.51
CA PRO A 1202 29.78 -51.25 24.09
C PRO A 1202 30.67 -51.75 25.25
N PRO A 1203 31.04 -53.05 25.29
CA PRO A 1203 31.93 -53.57 26.32
C PRO A 1203 33.31 -52.88 26.22
N ASN A 1204 33.85 -52.46 27.36
CA ASN A 1204 35.17 -51.83 27.46
C ASN A 1204 36.29 -52.84 27.13
N ALA A 1205 36.51 -53.17 25.85
CA ALA A 1205 37.60 -54.04 25.45
C ALA A 1205 38.90 -53.23 25.18
N PRO A 1206 40.08 -53.74 25.58
CA PRO A 1206 41.37 -53.04 25.45
C PRO A 1206 41.81 -52.82 23.99
N THR A 1207 41.21 -53.52 23.01
CA THR A 1207 41.57 -53.50 21.58
C THR A 1207 40.83 -52.44 20.74
N TRP A 1208 39.97 -51.63 21.34
CA TRP A 1208 39.15 -50.66 20.60
C TRP A 1208 39.94 -49.42 20.17
N ALA A 1209 39.79 -49.01 18.91
CA ALA A 1209 40.25 -47.70 18.47
C ALA A 1209 39.62 -46.59 19.35
N PRO A 1210 40.39 -45.59 19.81
CA PRO A 1210 39.89 -44.52 20.69
C PRO A 1210 38.57 -43.86 20.26
N PRO A 1211 38.26 -43.66 18.95
CA PRO A 1211 37.02 -43.04 18.51
C PRO A 1211 35.75 -43.86 18.77
N LEU A 1212 35.85 -45.20 18.75
CA LEU A 1212 34.70 -46.09 18.88
C LEU A 1212 34.17 -46.17 20.33
N ARG A 1213 34.98 -45.77 21.32
CA ARG A 1213 34.60 -45.79 22.75
C ARG A 1213 33.53 -44.75 23.11
N HIS A 1214 33.43 -43.70 22.31
CA HIS A 1214 32.47 -42.61 22.52
C HIS A 1214 31.28 -42.67 21.54
N ALA A 1215 31.26 -43.60 20.58
CA ALA A 1215 30.24 -43.72 19.54
C ALA A 1215 29.01 -44.55 19.97
N LEU A 1216 27.89 -44.36 19.25
CA LEU A 1216 26.62 -45.06 19.42
C LEU A 1216 26.55 -46.29 18.53
N PRO A 1217 26.30 -47.50 19.07
CA PRO A 1217 26.07 -48.69 18.25
C PRO A 1217 24.68 -48.63 17.61
N LEU A 1218 24.64 -48.45 16.30
CA LEU A 1218 23.42 -48.56 15.50
C LEU A 1218 23.33 -49.99 14.96
N MET A 1219 22.64 -50.86 15.70
CA MET A 1219 22.39 -52.24 15.27
C MET A 1219 21.25 -52.28 14.23
N GLN A 1220 21.32 -53.22 13.29
CA GLN A 1220 20.21 -53.50 12.35
C GLN A 1220 18.98 -54.07 13.07
N GLU A 1221 19.18 -54.71 14.23
CA GLU A 1221 18.13 -55.07 15.18
C GLU A 1221 18.58 -54.71 16.60
N ILE A 1222 17.79 -53.89 17.29
CA ILE A 1222 17.95 -53.66 18.74
C ILE A 1222 17.11 -54.75 19.43
N ASN A 1223 17.75 -55.61 20.23
CA ASN A 1223 17.07 -56.64 21.03
C ASN A 1223 16.44 -56.06 22.29
#